data_AF-A0A2D7NHK8-F1
#
_entry.id   AF-A0A2D7NHK8-F1
#
_cell.length_a   1.000
_cell.length_b   1.000
_cell.length_c   1.000
_cell.angle_alpha   90.00
_cell.angle_beta   90.00
_cell.angle_gamma   90.00
#
_symmetry.space_group_name_H-M   'P 1'
#
loop_
_entity.id
_entity.type
_entity.pdbx_description
1 polymer ?
#
loop_
_entity_poly.entity_id
_entity_poly.type
_entity_poly.pdbx_seq_one_letter_code
_entity_poly.pdbx_strand_id
1 'polypeptide(L)'
;MHQGLITPLRLATIFGGVALAIGVLWPLGTGVWLLADASADSMPQPAAVGVVGRTLGWSVSVSLLALIPGLPAGHVLGRMLAHRTASWWGCALTLLPLCLPGYAVFWCWWQCFGPESSLGAWAIKAQQIESMRQGILALALVSWCWPLIAWPVALSRVWGGSTTSTLAALDGAPAGQRLLLWFRGILPAVVLGVVLAGVLVATATVSFDLAQVSTLAFELRALDALGATPAQLIWYSGPSFLVAILCTSAVLVGLFTVHARTHPALSRRLVFSGSRIGHGGVWLLLLVCAGTVLPVLLALIRIGRPDLVLFWTLYGPAVVRTLGGALTDGVVCGLIAGLLYIQWALGGRGIRVLAVLMTAGWLLVGRLPSATLAAMVTGSLNSSSLGPWLYDSGFALLLAEVINLAGLGCLIALIVAGAEPATRRRVRSLDPPRLAAILPGLTATVLLAGVVTAVFSLGELVLATRLGVPGRERLAMSLLNAMHYQRPDTVMIGLLVLIGAGAGVALLLGRFLSGRLVGVLTLAVLCVGPLSLVPGCSEAPSGTELGTSSPGAEVPHELVFGAPGAAAGLFRTPRGLAVDQRDGSIYVVDKTARIQHFTSEGTFINQWSMPDARLGKPVGISVAPDGRVFVPDTHYHRILVFDDQGNELNRFGHFGTGPGEFVYPTDVVFGPEGEFYVSEYGTNDRIQVFDGEGRFLRTFGTSGREVGQFTRPQAMVFSSDHSELFIADSCNHRVVVVDQFGQWLRVLGGPGREVGRFCYPYGLDLLPDGSLLICEYGSGRLQRMDTQTGAVLEVYGSPGFRKGRLREPWAVTAHDGRILVLDSGNARVQVGPLP
;
A
#
# COMPACT_ATOMS: atom_id res chain seq x y z
N MET A 1 -50.57 -31.69 -9.55
CA MET A 1 -49.59 -31.23 -10.55
C MET A 1 -48.61 -30.27 -9.90
N HIS A 2 -47.60 -30.84 -9.24
CA HIS A 2 -46.52 -30.12 -8.59
C HIS A 2 -45.25 -30.43 -9.36
N GLN A 3 -44.90 -29.61 -10.34
CA GLN A 3 -43.51 -29.49 -10.81
C GLN A 3 -43.43 -28.40 -11.88
N GLY A 4 -42.31 -27.68 -11.86
CA GLY A 4 -41.71 -27.26 -13.12
C GLY A 4 -41.90 -25.81 -13.54
N LEU A 5 -41.72 -24.85 -12.63
CA LEU A 5 -41.17 -23.55 -13.03
C LEU A 5 -40.26 -23.10 -11.89
N ILE A 6 -38.95 -23.35 -12.08
CA ILE A 6 -37.93 -22.73 -11.23
C ILE A 6 -38.17 -21.22 -11.39
N THR A 7 -38.66 -20.56 -10.35
CA THR A 7 -38.92 -19.13 -10.42
C THR A 7 -37.64 -18.44 -10.90
N PRO A 8 -37.70 -17.46 -11.81
CA PRO A 8 -36.50 -16.76 -12.31
C PRO A 8 -35.61 -16.25 -11.18
N LEU A 9 -36.22 -15.93 -10.03
CA LEU A 9 -35.55 -15.57 -8.79
C LEU A 9 -34.76 -16.73 -8.14
N ARG A 10 -35.28 -17.96 -8.15
CA ARG A 10 -34.55 -19.16 -7.68
C ARG A 10 -33.38 -19.52 -8.62
N LEU A 11 -33.57 -19.39 -9.93
CA LEU A 11 -32.46 -19.55 -10.89
C LEU A 11 -31.37 -18.51 -10.62
N ALA A 12 -31.73 -17.22 -10.53
CA ALA A 12 -30.78 -16.16 -10.21
C ALA A 12 -30.05 -16.38 -8.87
N THR A 13 -30.73 -16.93 -7.87
CA THR A 13 -30.16 -17.28 -6.56
C THR A 13 -29.12 -18.40 -6.67
N ILE A 14 -29.42 -19.44 -7.45
CA ILE A 14 -28.53 -20.58 -7.69
C ILE A 14 -27.33 -20.15 -8.52
N PHE A 15 -27.54 -19.47 -9.65
CA PHE A 15 -26.45 -18.95 -10.49
C PHE A 15 -25.57 -17.96 -9.73
N GLY A 16 -26.17 -17.07 -8.92
CA GLY A 16 -25.43 -16.19 -8.02
C GLY A 16 -24.61 -16.97 -6.99
N GLY A 17 -25.14 -18.07 -6.45
CA GLY A 17 -24.41 -18.96 -5.55
C GLY A 17 -23.27 -19.70 -6.23
N VAL A 18 -23.39 -20.07 -7.50
CA VAL A 18 -22.28 -20.67 -8.26
C VAL A 18 -21.20 -19.63 -8.54
N ALA A 19 -21.57 -18.43 -9.01
CA ALA A 19 -20.62 -17.37 -9.31
C ALA A 19 -19.82 -16.93 -8.08
N LEU A 20 -20.50 -16.78 -6.93
CA LEU A 20 -19.85 -16.47 -5.66
C LEU A 20 -18.95 -17.62 -5.17
N ALA A 21 -19.27 -18.89 -5.50
CA ALA A 21 -18.50 -20.05 -5.05
C ALA A 21 -17.19 -20.14 -5.82
N ILE A 22 -17.23 -19.85 -7.12
CA ILE A 22 -16.04 -19.75 -7.97
C ILE A 22 -15.07 -18.72 -7.39
N GLY A 23 -15.55 -17.54 -6.96
CA GLY A 23 -14.68 -16.50 -6.39
C GLY A 23 -13.91 -16.91 -5.12
N VAL A 24 -14.45 -17.86 -4.34
CA VAL A 24 -13.81 -18.40 -3.14
C VAL A 24 -12.94 -19.62 -3.46
N LEU A 25 -13.46 -20.54 -4.27
CA LEU A 25 -12.79 -21.80 -4.58
C LEU A 25 -11.60 -21.59 -5.53
N TRP A 26 -11.66 -20.60 -6.40
CA TRP A 26 -10.58 -20.25 -7.31
C TRP A 26 -9.25 -19.98 -6.59
N PRO A 27 -9.13 -18.97 -5.70
CA PRO A 27 -7.86 -18.70 -5.05
C PRO A 27 -7.37 -19.91 -4.24
N LEU A 28 -8.26 -20.58 -3.49
CA LEU A 28 -7.89 -21.78 -2.72
C LEU A 28 -7.36 -22.92 -3.60
N GLY A 29 -8.02 -23.19 -4.73
CA GLY A 29 -7.62 -24.20 -5.70
C GLY A 29 -6.26 -23.91 -6.33
N THR A 30 -6.02 -22.66 -6.75
CA THR A 30 -4.71 -22.26 -7.27
C THR A 30 -3.62 -22.39 -6.21
N GLY A 31 -3.93 -22.06 -4.95
CA GLY A 31 -3.00 -22.26 -3.83
C GLY A 31 -2.53 -23.70 -3.72
N VAL A 32 -3.47 -24.65 -3.76
CA VAL A 32 -3.17 -26.09 -3.72
C VAL A 32 -2.37 -26.53 -4.94
N TRP A 33 -2.74 -26.05 -6.13
CA TRP A 33 -2.03 -26.39 -7.37
C TRP A 33 -0.57 -25.89 -7.37
N LEU A 34 -0.33 -24.63 -6.98
CA LEU A 34 1.02 -24.05 -6.89
C LEU A 34 1.90 -24.75 -5.84
N LEU A 35 1.31 -25.26 -4.76
CA LEU A 35 2.03 -26.07 -3.77
C LEU A 35 2.43 -27.44 -4.34
N ALA A 36 1.58 -28.04 -5.18
CA ALA A 36 1.87 -29.32 -5.81
C ALA A 36 2.98 -29.21 -6.87
N ASP A 37 3.12 -28.04 -7.50
CA ASP A 37 4.09 -27.77 -8.57
C ASP A 37 5.44 -27.24 -8.06
N ALA A 38 5.62 -27.12 -6.74
CA ALA A 38 6.85 -26.60 -6.14
C ALA A 38 8.00 -27.62 -6.23
N SER A 39 8.79 -27.57 -7.31
CA SER A 39 10.10 -28.25 -7.38
C SER A 39 11.07 -27.60 -6.37
N ALA A 40 11.71 -28.42 -5.54
CA ALA A 40 12.49 -27.99 -4.39
C ALA A 40 13.77 -27.22 -4.74
N ASP A 41 13.69 -25.90 -4.93
CA ASP A 41 14.84 -25.01 -4.86
C ASP A 41 14.95 -24.40 -3.45
N SER A 42 16.09 -24.64 -2.80
CA SER A 42 16.37 -24.26 -1.42
C SER A 42 16.64 -22.75 -1.30
N MET A 43 15.67 -22.00 -0.79
CA MET A 43 15.84 -20.65 -0.23
C MET A 43 15.97 -20.71 1.30
N PRO A 44 16.59 -19.70 1.95
CA PRO A 44 16.89 -19.74 3.37
C PRO A 44 15.60 -19.85 4.19
N GLN A 45 15.57 -20.79 5.14
CA GLN A 45 14.47 -20.86 6.10
C GLN A 45 14.47 -19.58 6.95
N PRO A 46 13.39 -18.79 6.98
CA PRO A 46 13.19 -17.91 8.12
C PRO A 46 13.04 -18.81 9.35
N ALA A 47 13.45 -18.32 10.53
CA ALA A 47 13.06 -18.93 11.80
C ALA A 47 11.53 -18.81 11.97
N ALA A 48 10.76 -19.66 11.28
CA ALA A 48 9.31 -19.57 11.11
C ALA A 48 8.60 -19.55 12.47
N VAL A 49 9.15 -20.27 13.46
CA VAL A 49 8.64 -20.29 14.83
C VAL A 49 8.75 -18.93 15.51
N GLY A 50 9.88 -18.23 15.35
CA GLY A 50 10.12 -16.92 15.96
C GLY A 50 9.21 -15.83 15.39
N VAL A 51 9.02 -15.83 14.07
CA VAL A 51 8.17 -14.84 13.37
C VAL A 51 6.69 -15.04 13.71
N VAL A 52 6.21 -16.29 13.74
CA VAL A 52 4.84 -16.61 14.15
C VAL A 52 4.62 -16.22 15.61
N GLY A 53 5.56 -16.53 16.50
CA GLY A 53 5.53 -16.13 17.91
C GLY A 53 5.44 -14.60 18.07
N ARG A 54 6.26 -13.83 17.36
CA ARG A 54 6.18 -12.35 17.36
C ARG A 54 4.83 -11.84 16.84
N THR A 55 4.32 -12.41 15.76
CA THR A 55 3.03 -12.02 15.16
C THR A 55 1.89 -12.21 16.16
N LEU A 56 1.84 -13.39 16.81
CA LEU A 56 0.85 -13.68 17.84
C LEU A 56 1.04 -12.81 19.09
N GLY A 57 2.29 -12.57 19.51
CA GLY A 57 2.63 -11.68 20.62
C GLY A 57 2.09 -10.26 20.42
N TRP A 58 2.35 -9.65 19.26
CA TRP A 58 1.79 -8.34 18.88
C TRP A 58 0.26 -8.36 18.81
N SER A 59 -0.31 -9.36 18.14
CA SER A 59 -1.76 -9.53 18.01
C SER A 59 -2.47 -9.57 19.36
N VAL A 60 -1.98 -10.40 20.29
CA VAL A 60 -2.55 -10.52 21.64
C VAL A 60 -2.32 -9.24 22.44
N SER A 61 -1.10 -8.70 22.44
CA SER A 61 -0.74 -7.55 23.27
C SER A 61 -1.53 -6.30 22.88
N VAL A 62 -1.61 -5.98 21.59
CA VAL A 62 -2.38 -4.83 21.11
C VAL A 62 -3.86 -5.00 21.40
N SER A 63 -4.42 -6.20 21.24
CA SER A 63 -5.84 -6.46 21.48
C SER A 63 -6.21 -6.34 22.95
N LEU A 64 -5.34 -6.79 23.85
CA LEU A 64 -5.52 -6.61 25.29
C LEU A 64 -5.37 -5.14 25.69
N LEU A 65 -4.39 -4.42 25.15
CA LEU A 65 -4.22 -2.99 25.42
C LEU A 65 -5.39 -2.16 24.88
N ALA A 66 -5.97 -2.55 23.74
CA ALA A 66 -7.14 -1.92 23.16
C ALA A 66 -8.41 -2.08 24.03
N LEU A 67 -8.43 -2.98 25.02
CA LEU A 67 -9.50 -3.05 26.02
C LEU A 67 -9.58 -1.79 26.88
N ILE A 68 -8.43 -1.17 27.16
CA ILE A 68 -8.32 0.01 28.04
C ILE A 68 -9.21 1.15 27.51
N PRO A 69 -9.09 1.58 26.24
CA PRO A 69 -10.04 2.52 25.64
C PRO A 69 -11.36 1.85 25.23
N GLY A 70 -11.33 0.60 24.75
CA GLY A 70 -12.47 -0.07 24.12
C GLY A 70 -13.63 -0.39 25.06
N LEU A 71 -13.34 -0.88 26.27
CA LEU A 71 -14.37 -1.22 27.27
C LEU A 71 -15.19 -0.01 27.76
N PRO A 72 -14.56 1.07 28.28
CA PRO A 72 -15.32 2.25 28.71
C PRO A 72 -16.04 2.91 27.53
N ALA A 73 -15.40 2.97 26.35
CA ALA A 73 -16.04 3.51 25.15
C ALA A 73 -17.27 2.70 24.73
N GLY A 74 -17.16 1.37 24.67
CA GLY A 74 -18.29 0.48 24.38
C GLY A 74 -19.39 0.58 25.42
N HIS A 75 -19.01 0.79 26.69
CA HIS A 75 -19.98 0.96 27.76
C HIS A 75 -20.81 2.23 27.61
N VAL A 76 -20.14 3.35 27.32
CA VAL A 76 -20.78 4.65 27.08
C VAL A 76 -21.61 4.60 25.79
N LEU A 77 -21.04 4.10 24.70
CA LEU A 77 -21.72 3.98 23.41
C LEU A 77 -22.98 3.12 23.55
N GLY A 78 -22.89 1.97 24.22
CA GLY A 78 -24.05 1.10 24.48
C GLY A 78 -25.17 1.80 25.26
N ARG A 79 -24.84 2.61 26.28
CA ARG A 79 -25.84 3.44 26.99
C ARG A 79 -26.48 4.47 26.06
N MET A 80 -25.68 5.14 25.23
CA MET A 80 -26.19 6.14 24.29
C MET A 80 -27.12 5.53 23.24
N LEU A 81 -26.76 4.34 22.71
CA LEU A 81 -27.59 3.57 21.79
C LEU A 81 -28.89 3.10 22.45
N ALA A 82 -28.81 2.55 23.68
CA ALA A 82 -29.98 2.04 24.41
C ALA A 82 -30.97 3.15 24.80
N HIS A 83 -30.48 4.30 25.27
CA HIS A 83 -31.32 5.45 25.65
C HIS A 83 -31.68 6.36 24.47
N ARG A 84 -31.28 6.02 23.23
CA ARG A 84 -31.55 6.80 22.02
C ARG A 84 -31.02 8.26 22.07
N THR A 85 -30.06 8.52 22.95
CA THR A 85 -29.36 9.80 23.10
C THR A 85 -28.10 9.89 22.25
N ALA A 86 -27.68 8.78 21.62
CA ALA A 86 -26.61 8.79 20.64
C ALA A 86 -26.97 9.69 19.45
N SER A 87 -26.11 10.64 19.13
CA SER A 87 -26.18 11.30 17.84
C SER A 87 -25.57 10.40 16.77
N TRP A 88 -26.05 10.51 15.53
CA TRP A 88 -25.48 9.80 14.39
C TRP A 88 -23.99 10.14 14.19
N TRP A 89 -23.59 11.40 14.48
CA TRP A 89 -22.19 11.82 14.41
C TRP A 89 -21.34 11.25 15.56
N GLY A 90 -21.92 10.98 16.74
CA GLY A 90 -21.21 10.31 17.84
C GLY A 90 -20.87 8.86 17.50
N CYS A 91 -21.77 8.16 16.81
CA CYS A 91 -21.49 6.83 16.25
C CYS A 91 -20.46 6.88 15.11
N ALA A 92 -20.51 7.93 14.28
CA ALA A 92 -19.52 8.13 13.23
C ALA A 92 -18.11 8.32 13.79
N LEU A 93 -17.95 9.19 14.79
CA LEU A 93 -16.64 9.45 15.39
C LEU A 93 -15.98 8.19 15.95
N THR A 94 -16.74 7.29 16.58
CA THR A 94 -16.17 6.04 17.11
C THR A 94 -15.79 5.03 16.03
N LEU A 95 -16.30 5.18 14.80
CA LEU A 95 -15.95 4.35 13.64
C LEU A 95 -14.82 4.94 12.80
N LEU A 96 -14.55 6.24 12.92
CA LEU A 96 -13.53 6.94 12.15
C LEU A 96 -12.16 6.24 12.19
N PRO A 97 -11.63 5.78 13.34
CA PRO A 97 -10.32 5.12 13.36
C PRO A 97 -10.27 3.90 12.44
N LEU A 98 -11.32 3.06 12.44
CA LEU A 98 -11.38 1.86 11.60
C LEU A 98 -11.53 2.14 10.11
N CYS A 99 -12.03 3.33 9.75
CA CYS A 99 -12.16 3.74 8.35
C CYS A 99 -10.85 4.28 7.78
N LEU A 100 -9.81 4.45 8.60
CA LEU A 100 -8.47 4.83 8.16
C LEU A 100 -7.57 3.61 8.04
N PRO A 101 -6.61 3.61 7.10
CA PRO A 101 -5.58 2.58 7.05
C PRO A 101 -4.68 2.64 8.29
N GLY A 102 -4.36 1.49 8.89
CA GLY A 102 -3.53 1.44 10.11
C GLY A 102 -2.13 2.05 9.94
N TYR A 103 -1.56 2.03 8.73
CA TYR A 103 -0.26 2.64 8.46
C TYR A 103 -0.33 4.18 8.45
N ALA A 104 -1.48 4.76 8.07
CA ALA A 104 -1.69 6.20 8.10
C ALA A 104 -1.71 6.69 9.55
N VAL A 105 -2.40 5.95 10.44
CA VAL A 105 -2.43 6.24 11.88
C VAL A 105 -1.02 6.16 12.47
N PHE A 106 -0.26 5.12 12.13
CA PHE A 106 1.14 4.98 12.56
C PHE A 106 2.01 6.15 12.07
N TRP A 107 1.93 6.47 10.78
CA TRP A 107 2.75 7.52 10.20
C TRP A 107 2.48 8.89 10.83
N CYS A 108 1.21 9.25 11.07
CA CYS A 108 0.88 10.49 11.76
C CYS A 108 1.48 10.55 13.18
N TRP A 109 1.41 9.46 13.94
CA TRP A 109 2.06 9.41 15.26
C TRP A 109 3.58 9.50 15.17
N TRP A 110 4.18 8.86 14.17
CA TRP A 110 5.62 8.97 13.91
C TRP A 110 6.03 10.41 13.59
N GLN A 111 5.23 11.16 12.84
CA GLN A 111 5.50 12.58 12.61
C GLN A 111 5.43 13.43 13.88
N CYS A 112 4.64 13.04 14.89
CA CYS A 112 4.56 13.74 16.17
C CYS A 112 5.74 13.43 17.11
N PHE A 113 6.23 12.20 17.11
CA PHE A 113 7.19 11.70 18.10
C PHE A 113 8.50 11.18 17.49
N GLY A 114 8.70 11.40 16.20
CA GLY A 114 9.89 10.96 15.47
C GLY A 114 11.18 11.68 15.89
N PRO A 115 12.28 11.40 15.18
CA PRO A 115 13.64 11.82 15.52
C PRO A 115 13.81 13.32 15.83
N GLU A 116 13.05 14.18 15.14
CA GLU A 116 13.11 15.64 15.29
C GLU A 116 12.38 16.17 16.53
N SER A 117 11.60 15.33 17.22
CA SER A 117 10.93 15.72 18.46
C SER A 117 11.88 15.68 19.66
N SER A 118 11.52 16.32 20.77
CA SER A 118 12.29 16.21 22.02
C SER A 118 12.44 14.75 22.49
N LEU A 119 11.42 13.92 22.27
CA LEU A 119 11.48 12.49 22.55
C LEU A 119 12.42 11.76 21.58
N GLY A 120 12.40 12.13 20.30
CA GLY A 120 13.29 11.60 19.27
C GLY A 120 14.76 11.95 19.54
N ALA A 121 15.05 13.20 19.88
CA ALA A 121 16.39 13.66 20.26
C ALA A 121 16.93 12.88 21.47
N TRP A 122 16.07 12.65 22.47
CA TRP A 122 16.41 11.77 23.60
C TRP A 122 16.67 10.33 23.14
N ALA A 123 15.82 9.77 22.28
CA ALA A 123 15.96 8.40 21.79
C ALA A 123 17.22 8.21 20.93
N ILE A 124 17.63 9.19 20.13
CA ILE A 124 18.90 9.18 19.40
C ILE A 124 20.06 9.15 20.40
N LYS A 125 20.08 10.07 21.37
CA LYS A 125 21.13 10.15 22.38
C LYS A 125 21.24 8.88 23.22
N ALA A 126 20.10 8.25 23.51
CA ALA A 126 20.03 7.00 24.27
C ALA A 126 20.21 5.73 23.42
N GLN A 127 20.36 5.85 22.09
CA GLN A 127 20.36 4.73 21.14
C GLN A 127 19.11 3.82 21.26
N GLN A 128 17.94 4.41 21.54
CA GLN A 128 16.66 3.74 21.76
C GLN A 128 15.63 3.99 20.65
N ILE A 129 16.07 4.34 19.43
CA ILE A 129 15.17 4.65 18.30
C ILE A 129 14.27 3.45 17.96
N GLU A 130 14.80 2.23 18.03
CA GLU A 130 14.04 0.99 17.81
C GLU A 130 12.87 0.88 18.79
N SER A 131 13.16 0.95 20.09
CA SER A 131 12.18 0.87 21.17
C SER A 131 11.11 1.97 21.05
N MET A 132 11.52 3.18 20.69
CA MET A 132 10.60 4.31 20.45
C MET A 132 9.65 4.00 19.28
N ARG A 133 10.18 3.51 18.16
CA ARG A 133 9.38 3.17 16.97
C ARG A 133 8.37 2.06 17.26
N GLN A 134 8.77 1.04 18.01
CA GLN A 134 7.87 -0.03 18.46
C GLN A 134 6.79 0.49 19.43
N GLY A 135 7.14 1.39 20.34
CA GLY A 135 6.18 2.03 21.24
C GLY A 135 5.14 2.87 20.49
N ILE A 136 5.57 3.65 19.50
CA ILE A 136 4.69 4.43 18.61
C ILE A 136 3.79 3.50 17.79
N LEU A 137 4.32 2.38 17.28
CA LEU A 137 3.53 1.36 16.60
C LEU A 137 2.43 0.80 17.50
N ALA A 138 2.76 0.42 18.73
CA ALA A 138 1.78 -0.08 19.69
C ALA A 138 0.66 0.94 19.94
N LEU A 139 1.03 2.21 20.18
CA LEU A 139 0.07 3.31 20.38
C LEU A 139 -0.86 3.49 19.17
N ALA A 140 -0.31 3.47 17.97
CA ALA A 140 -1.06 3.62 16.74
C ALA A 140 -2.04 2.44 16.53
N LEU A 141 -1.59 1.21 16.72
CA LEU A 141 -2.43 0.02 16.57
C LEU A 141 -3.53 -0.05 17.63
N VAL A 142 -3.26 0.36 18.88
CA VAL A 142 -4.28 0.48 19.93
C VAL A 142 -5.32 1.55 19.57
N SER A 143 -4.86 2.71 19.09
CA SER A 143 -5.73 3.80 18.61
C SER A 143 -6.61 3.39 17.43
N TRP A 144 -6.12 2.44 16.62
CA TRP A 144 -6.83 1.89 15.48
C TRP A 144 -7.84 0.81 15.87
N CYS A 145 -7.48 -0.09 16.79
CA CYS A 145 -8.23 -1.32 17.06
C CYS A 145 -9.31 -1.20 18.15
N TRP A 146 -9.25 -0.20 19.04
CA TRP A 146 -10.22 -0.08 20.14
C TRP A 146 -11.70 -0.07 19.71
N PRO A 147 -12.11 0.43 18.53
CA PRO A 147 -13.52 0.37 18.13
C PRO A 147 -14.01 -1.06 17.92
N LEU A 148 -13.13 -2.01 17.54
CA LEU A 148 -13.48 -3.43 17.39
C LEU A 148 -13.88 -4.07 18.71
N ILE A 149 -13.48 -3.48 19.84
CA ILE A 149 -13.90 -3.91 21.18
C ILE A 149 -15.15 -3.12 21.61
N ALA A 150 -15.14 -1.81 21.39
CA ALA A 150 -16.23 -0.94 21.82
C ALA A 150 -17.58 -1.31 21.19
N TRP A 151 -17.60 -1.62 19.89
CA TRP A 151 -18.84 -1.89 19.16
C TRP A 151 -19.53 -3.20 19.57
N PRO A 152 -18.86 -4.36 19.64
CA PRO A 152 -19.47 -5.57 20.18
C PRO A 152 -20.03 -5.39 21.59
N VAL A 153 -19.29 -4.69 22.47
CA VAL A 153 -19.73 -4.40 23.85
C VAL A 153 -20.94 -3.46 23.87
N ALA A 154 -20.98 -2.46 22.99
CA ALA A 154 -22.12 -1.57 22.86
C ALA A 154 -23.37 -2.31 22.36
N LEU A 155 -23.22 -3.18 21.36
CA LEU A 155 -24.31 -3.95 20.77
C LEU A 155 -24.84 -5.04 21.68
N SER A 156 -23.98 -5.70 22.46
CA SER A 156 -24.41 -6.73 23.42
C SER A 156 -25.37 -6.18 24.47
N ARG A 157 -25.25 -4.89 24.82
CA ARG A 157 -26.22 -4.20 25.68
C ARG A 157 -27.54 -3.87 25.03
N VAL A 158 -27.51 -3.44 23.77
CA VAL A 158 -28.73 -3.10 23.02
C VAL A 158 -29.56 -4.35 22.77
N TRP A 159 -28.89 -5.48 22.55
CA TRP A 159 -29.51 -6.73 22.13
C TRP A 159 -29.75 -7.72 23.27
N GLY A 160 -28.94 -7.70 24.32
CA GLY A 160 -29.00 -8.63 25.45
C GLY A 160 -29.97 -8.22 26.54
N GLY A 161 -31.20 -7.78 26.18
CA GLY A 161 -32.21 -7.28 27.13
C GLY A 161 -32.23 -8.04 28.46
N SER A 162 -32.31 -7.32 29.58
CA SER A 162 -32.18 -7.91 30.92
C SER A 162 -33.30 -8.94 31.15
N THR A 163 -32.95 -10.22 31.27
CA THR A 163 -33.87 -11.24 31.74
C THR A 163 -34.29 -10.94 33.18
N THR A 164 -35.55 -11.16 33.51
CA THR A 164 -36.12 -10.98 34.86
C THR A 164 -35.34 -11.75 35.93
N SER A 165 -34.74 -12.90 35.57
CA SER A 165 -33.84 -13.68 36.43
C SER A 165 -32.50 -12.98 36.72
N THR A 166 -31.98 -12.18 35.79
CA THR A 166 -30.73 -11.43 35.97
C THR A 166 -30.95 -10.18 36.83
N LEU A 167 -32.11 -9.55 36.71
CA LEU A 167 -32.52 -8.45 37.59
C LEU A 167 -32.77 -8.96 39.02
N ALA A 168 -33.45 -10.11 39.17
CA ALA A 168 -33.65 -10.75 40.46
C ALA A 168 -32.34 -11.18 41.14
N ALA A 169 -31.32 -11.59 40.37
CA ALA A 169 -29.99 -11.90 40.90
C ALA A 169 -29.15 -10.67 41.29
N LEU A 170 -29.57 -9.46 40.92
CA LEU A 170 -28.88 -8.20 41.24
C LEU A 170 -29.47 -7.53 42.50
N ASP A 171 -30.71 -7.84 42.87
CA ASP A 171 -31.34 -7.40 44.12
C ASP A 171 -30.66 -8.08 45.32
N GLY A 172 -30.16 -7.29 46.27
CA GLY A 172 -29.46 -7.78 47.47
C GLY A 172 -28.02 -8.28 47.27
N ALA A 173 -27.52 -8.42 46.03
CA ALA A 173 -26.16 -8.92 45.78
C ALA A 173 -25.06 -7.91 46.20
N PRO A 174 -23.97 -8.36 46.86
CA PRO A 174 -22.82 -7.52 47.18
C PRO A 174 -22.12 -6.99 45.92
N ALA A 175 -21.43 -5.86 46.03
CA ALA A 175 -20.82 -5.14 44.90
C ALA A 175 -19.93 -6.03 44.01
N GLY A 176 -19.16 -6.94 44.60
CA GLY A 176 -18.31 -7.89 43.86
C GLY A 176 -19.11 -8.88 43.00
N GLN A 177 -20.23 -9.40 43.49
CA GLN A 177 -21.11 -10.30 42.72
C GLN A 177 -21.82 -9.56 41.59
N ARG A 178 -22.25 -8.31 41.83
CA ARG A 178 -22.82 -7.45 40.78
C ARG A 178 -21.81 -7.18 39.66
N LEU A 179 -20.56 -6.91 40.02
CA LEU A 179 -19.46 -6.71 39.06
C LEU A 179 -19.17 -7.99 38.25
N LEU A 180 -19.13 -9.15 38.91
CA LEU A 180 -18.91 -10.44 38.25
C LEU A 180 -20.03 -10.81 37.28
N LEU A 181 -21.29 -10.61 37.69
CA LEU A 181 -22.45 -10.83 36.83
C LEU A 181 -22.46 -9.88 35.64
N TRP A 182 -22.12 -8.61 35.86
CA TRP A 182 -21.94 -7.63 34.79
C TRP A 182 -20.86 -8.07 33.79
N PHE A 183 -19.69 -8.47 34.30
CA PHE A 183 -18.57 -8.91 33.47
C PHE A 183 -18.94 -10.17 32.65
N ARG A 184 -19.57 -11.17 33.28
CA ARG A 184 -20.08 -12.37 32.59
C ARG A 184 -21.08 -12.05 31.48
N GLY A 185 -21.90 -11.01 31.67
CA GLY A 185 -22.86 -10.55 30.66
C GLY A 185 -22.19 -9.99 29.40
N ILE A 186 -21.05 -9.31 29.54
CA ILE A 186 -20.33 -8.69 28.41
C ILE A 186 -19.18 -9.53 27.88
N LEU A 187 -18.69 -10.53 28.63
CA LEU A 187 -17.52 -11.33 28.30
C LEU A 187 -17.52 -11.89 26.87
N PRO A 188 -18.61 -12.46 26.33
CA PRO A 188 -18.62 -12.96 24.94
C PRO A 188 -18.37 -11.86 23.90
N ALA A 189 -18.88 -10.64 24.16
CA ALA A 189 -18.67 -9.50 23.29
C ALA A 189 -17.25 -8.95 23.39
N VAL A 190 -16.67 -8.97 24.60
CA VAL A 190 -15.27 -8.62 24.83
C VAL A 190 -14.35 -9.60 24.11
N VAL A 191 -14.58 -10.90 24.25
CA VAL A 191 -13.81 -11.95 23.56
C VAL A 191 -13.91 -11.78 22.05
N LEU A 192 -15.12 -11.56 21.52
CA LEU A 192 -15.30 -11.29 20.08
C LEU A 192 -14.48 -10.07 19.63
N GLY A 193 -14.53 -8.97 20.39
CA GLY A 193 -13.79 -7.75 20.05
C GLY A 193 -12.27 -7.92 20.12
N VAL A 194 -11.75 -8.63 21.14
CA VAL A 194 -10.33 -8.96 21.27
C VAL A 194 -9.87 -9.84 20.12
N VAL A 195 -10.67 -10.84 19.74
CA VAL A 195 -10.34 -11.68 18.59
C VAL A 195 -10.30 -10.83 17.32
N LEU A 196 -11.35 -10.06 17.03
CA LEU A 196 -11.41 -9.18 15.85
C LEU A 196 -10.20 -8.24 15.75
N ALA A 197 -9.80 -7.60 16.86
CA ALA A 197 -8.61 -6.76 16.91
C ALA A 197 -7.33 -7.57 16.63
N GLY A 198 -7.20 -8.75 17.24
CA GLY A 198 -6.03 -9.61 17.10
C GLY A 198 -5.85 -10.08 15.67
N VAL A 199 -6.94 -10.44 14.99
CA VAL A 199 -6.96 -10.80 13.57
C VAL A 199 -6.45 -9.65 12.71
N LEU A 200 -6.99 -8.44 12.93
CA LEU A 200 -6.61 -7.26 12.14
C LEU A 200 -5.12 -6.95 12.31
N VAL A 201 -4.59 -7.06 13.53
CA VAL A 201 -3.16 -6.85 13.81
C VAL A 201 -2.29 -7.95 13.21
N ALA A 202 -2.69 -9.22 13.32
CA ALA A 202 -1.91 -10.36 12.81
C ALA A 202 -1.74 -10.35 11.28
N THR A 203 -2.65 -9.70 10.57
CA THR A 203 -2.66 -9.59 9.11
C THR A 203 -2.15 -8.25 8.59
N ALA A 204 -1.93 -7.27 9.48
CA ALA A 204 -1.38 -5.97 9.11
C ALA A 204 0.06 -6.12 8.61
N THR A 205 0.34 -5.56 7.43
CA THR A 205 1.67 -5.65 6.81
C THR A 205 2.40 -4.30 6.85
N VAL A 206 1.74 -3.25 6.36
CA VAL A 206 2.40 -1.96 6.09
C VAL A 206 2.80 -1.22 7.36
N SER A 207 1.97 -1.25 8.41
CA SER A 207 2.32 -0.62 9.69
C SER A 207 3.58 -1.24 10.31
N PHE A 208 3.72 -2.56 10.22
CA PHE A 208 4.88 -3.29 10.71
C PHE A 208 6.11 -3.06 9.83
N ASP A 209 5.94 -2.95 8.51
CA ASP A 209 7.00 -2.59 7.57
C ASP A 209 7.56 -1.18 7.84
N LEU A 210 6.70 -0.17 7.96
CA LEU A 210 7.15 1.18 8.30
C LEU A 210 7.85 1.25 9.68
N ALA A 211 7.42 0.39 10.61
CA ALA A 211 8.05 0.24 11.92
C ALA A 211 9.24 -0.74 11.94
N GLN A 212 9.59 -1.36 10.81
CA GLN A 212 10.64 -2.39 10.68
C GLN A 212 10.55 -3.50 11.74
N VAL A 213 9.32 -3.93 12.07
CA VAL A 213 9.05 -5.00 13.03
C VAL A 213 8.67 -6.26 12.26
N SER A 214 9.45 -7.32 12.43
CA SER A 214 9.26 -8.57 11.72
C SER A 214 8.06 -9.38 12.24
N THR A 215 7.04 -9.44 11.38
CA THR A 215 5.82 -10.26 11.52
C THR A 215 5.65 -11.14 10.29
N LEU A 216 4.76 -12.14 10.35
CA LEU A 216 4.56 -13.08 9.25
C LEU A 216 4.17 -12.37 7.94
N ALA A 217 3.26 -11.40 8.03
CA ALA A 217 2.83 -10.60 6.89
C ALA A 217 3.98 -9.75 6.33
N PHE A 218 4.81 -9.16 7.20
CA PHE A 218 6.01 -8.42 6.82
C PHE A 218 7.02 -9.31 6.07
N GLU A 219 7.35 -10.49 6.61
CA GLU A 219 8.32 -11.41 6.00
C GLU A 219 7.84 -11.91 4.64
N LEU A 220 6.53 -12.21 4.49
CA LEU A 220 5.98 -12.62 3.20
C LEU A 220 6.09 -11.50 2.15
N ARG A 221 5.85 -10.25 2.54
CA ARG A 221 6.04 -9.10 1.64
C ARG A 221 7.52 -8.85 1.34
N ALA A 222 8.41 -9.04 2.32
CA ALA A 222 9.85 -8.93 2.11
C ALA A 222 10.33 -10.01 1.13
N LEU A 223 9.88 -11.26 1.28
CA LEU A 223 10.16 -12.35 0.35
C LEU A 223 9.64 -12.03 -1.05
N ASP A 224 8.43 -11.47 -1.15
CA ASP A 224 7.83 -11.04 -2.41
C ASP A 224 8.68 -9.96 -3.10
N ALA A 225 9.11 -8.95 -2.35
CA ALA A 225 10.00 -7.90 -2.83
C ALA A 225 11.38 -8.43 -3.25
N LEU A 226 11.82 -9.58 -2.72
CA LEU A 226 13.04 -10.28 -3.13
C LEU A 226 12.84 -11.17 -4.37
N GLY A 227 11.66 -11.15 -4.99
CA GLY A 227 11.36 -11.89 -6.21
C GLY A 227 11.00 -13.36 -5.97
N ALA A 228 10.45 -13.70 -4.79
CA ALA A 228 9.95 -15.04 -4.54
C ALA A 228 8.85 -15.43 -5.55
N THR A 229 8.89 -16.67 -6.03
CA THR A 229 7.86 -17.18 -6.94
C THR A 229 6.50 -17.27 -6.22
N PRO A 230 5.37 -17.26 -6.97
CA PRO A 230 4.07 -17.47 -6.36
C PRO A 230 3.97 -18.72 -5.48
N ALA A 231 4.58 -19.83 -5.93
CA ALA A 231 4.61 -21.10 -5.18
C ALA A 231 5.38 -20.96 -3.86
N GLN A 232 6.54 -20.31 -3.86
CA GLN A 232 7.32 -20.05 -2.65
C GLN A 232 6.52 -19.24 -1.62
N LEU A 233 5.90 -18.15 -2.05
CA LEU A 233 5.10 -17.31 -1.14
C LEU A 233 3.93 -18.07 -0.51
N ILE A 234 3.25 -18.91 -1.30
CA ILE A 234 2.14 -19.72 -0.79
C ILE A 234 2.65 -20.77 0.21
N TRP A 235 3.77 -21.43 -0.08
CA TRP A 235 4.40 -22.36 0.85
C TRP A 235 4.71 -21.71 2.21
N TYR A 236 5.39 -20.57 2.20
CA TYR A 236 5.74 -19.85 3.43
C TYR A 236 4.54 -19.23 4.15
N SER A 237 3.42 -19.04 3.46
CA SER A 237 2.17 -18.52 4.04
C SER A 237 1.36 -19.55 4.83
N GLY A 238 1.79 -20.83 4.90
CA GLY A 238 1.10 -21.91 5.61
C GLY A 238 0.54 -21.53 7.00
N PRO A 239 1.33 -20.91 7.90
CA PRO A 239 0.81 -20.47 9.21
C PRO A 239 -0.30 -19.42 9.13
N SER A 240 -0.33 -18.58 8.09
CA SER A 240 -1.38 -17.57 7.88
C SER A 240 -2.74 -18.20 7.60
N PHE A 241 -2.80 -19.38 6.98
CA PHE A 241 -4.06 -20.10 6.77
C PHE A 241 -4.68 -20.53 8.10
N LEU A 242 -3.87 -21.04 9.04
CA LEU A 242 -4.36 -21.41 10.37
C LEU A 242 -4.93 -20.18 11.10
N VAL A 243 -4.21 -19.05 11.05
CA VAL A 243 -4.70 -17.79 11.60
C VAL A 243 -6.04 -17.44 10.95
N ALA A 244 -6.12 -17.38 9.61
CA ALA A 244 -7.34 -17.04 8.88
C ALA A 244 -8.54 -17.97 9.18
N ILE A 245 -8.31 -19.27 9.39
CA ILE A 245 -9.34 -20.24 9.80
C ILE A 245 -9.86 -19.92 11.20
N LEU A 246 -8.97 -19.72 12.17
CA LEU A 246 -9.34 -19.38 13.54
C LEU A 246 -10.10 -18.05 13.58
N CYS A 247 -9.65 -17.07 12.80
CA CYS A 247 -10.29 -15.77 12.63
C CYS A 247 -11.74 -15.91 12.15
N THR A 248 -11.92 -16.60 11.02
CA THR A 248 -13.22 -16.81 10.38
C THR A 248 -14.17 -17.53 11.32
N SER A 249 -13.68 -18.59 11.99
CA SER A 249 -14.46 -19.38 12.94
C SER A 249 -14.95 -18.53 14.11
N ALA A 250 -14.08 -17.71 14.70
CA ALA A 250 -14.44 -16.85 15.83
C ALA A 250 -15.48 -15.78 15.44
N VAL A 251 -15.36 -15.18 14.26
CA VAL A 251 -16.35 -14.21 13.75
C VAL A 251 -17.72 -14.86 13.61
N LEU A 252 -17.79 -16.03 12.96
CA LEU A 252 -19.04 -16.75 12.75
C LEU A 252 -19.67 -17.19 14.07
N VAL A 253 -18.89 -17.79 14.97
CA VAL A 253 -19.36 -18.19 16.31
C VAL A 253 -19.86 -16.98 17.09
N GLY A 254 -19.14 -15.86 17.06
CA GLY A 254 -19.56 -14.61 17.70
C GLY A 254 -20.90 -14.09 17.19
N LEU A 255 -21.10 -14.08 15.87
CA LEU A 255 -22.38 -13.66 15.27
C LEU A 255 -23.53 -14.58 15.67
N PHE A 256 -23.34 -15.90 15.59
CA PHE A 256 -24.41 -16.86 15.89
C PHE A 256 -24.75 -16.90 17.38
N THR A 257 -23.76 -16.77 18.26
CA THR A 257 -24.01 -16.70 19.72
C THR A 257 -24.73 -15.42 20.12
N VAL A 258 -24.39 -14.28 19.50
CA VAL A 258 -25.11 -13.02 19.71
C VAL A 258 -26.53 -13.09 19.14
N HIS A 259 -26.71 -13.64 17.92
CA HIS A 259 -28.03 -13.78 17.29
C HIS A 259 -28.96 -14.71 18.09
N ALA A 260 -28.45 -15.86 18.56
CA ALA A 260 -29.23 -16.84 19.31
C ALA A 260 -29.77 -16.32 20.66
N ARG A 261 -29.14 -15.28 21.23
CA ARG A 261 -29.55 -14.66 22.50
C ARG A 261 -30.55 -13.50 22.33
N THR A 262 -30.86 -13.09 21.09
CA THR A 262 -31.86 -12.05 20.82
C THR A 262 -33.26 -12.64 20.78
N HIS A 263 -34.07 -12.40 21.82
CA HIS A 263 -35.49 -12.80 21.82
C HIS A 263 -36.32 -11.93 20.84
N PRO A 264 -37.41 -12.46 20.24
CA PRO A 264 -38.24 -11.76 19.24
C PRO A 264 -38.97 -10.50 19.72
N ALA A 265 -38.87 -10.11 20.99
CA ALA A 265 -39.61 -9.00 21.58
C ALA A 265 -39.07 -7.60 21.22
N LEU A 266 -37.87 -7.50 20.63
CA LEU A 266 -37.22 -6.23 20.30
C LEU A 266 -37.60 -5.73 18.89
N SER A 267 -38.89 -5.47 18.66
CA SER A 267 -39.37 -4.78 17.45
C SER A 267 -39.21 -3.26 17.51
N ARG A 268 -38.56 -2.69 18.54
CA ARG A 268 -38.43 -1.24 18.69
C ARG A 268 -37.22 -0.72 17.91
N ARG A 269 -37.47 -0.10 16.74
CA ARG A 269 -36.50 0.70 15.97
C ARG A 269 -35.69 1.60 16.92
N LEU A 270 -34.36 1.61 16.81
CA LEU A 270 -33.52 2.60 17.47
C LEU A 270 -33.86 3.98 16.86
N VAL A 271 -34.65 4.81 17.55
CA VAL A 271 -35.06 6.14 17.09
C VAL A 271 -34.22 7.17 17.82
N PHE A 272 -33.20 7.72 17.17
CA PHE A 272 -32.25 8.62 17.83
C PHE A 272 -32.84 10.03 17.95
N SER A 273 -32.66 10.66 19.10
CA SER A 273 -33.06 12.04 19.39
C SER A 273 -31.95 13.03 19.05
N GLY A 274 -32.29 14.24 18.59
CA GLY A 274 -31.32 15.33 18.36
C GLY A 274 -30.87 16.00 19.66
N SER A 275 -30.42 15.24 20.67
CA SER A 275 -30.01 15.79 21.97
C SER A 275 -28.53 16.19 22.02
N ARG A 276 -28.20 17.17 22.88
CA ARG A 276 -26.82 17.61 23.19
C ARG A 276 -25.95 16.48 23.75
N ILE A 277 -24.64 16.62 23.58
CA ILE A 277 -23.61 15.69 24.06
C ILE A 277 -23.62 15.69 25.60
N GLY A 278 -24.10 14.61 26.22
CA GLY A 278 -23.90 14.40 27.66
C GLY A 278 -22.43 14.08 27.97
N HIS A 279 -22.02 14.11 29.24
CA HIS A 279 -20.62 13.91 29.65
C HIS A 279 -19.95 12.63 29.10
N GLY A 280 -20.71 11.55 28.87
CA GLY A 280 -20.20 10.34 28.20
C GLY A 280 -19.80 10.56 26.73
N GLY A 281 -20.57 11.36 25.99
CA GLY A 281 -20.22 11.68 24.60
C GLY A 281 -18.96 12.54 24.48
N VAL A 282 -18.66 13.37 25.49
CA VAL A 282 -17.40 14.14 25.58
C VAL A 282 -16.21 13.18 25.75
N TRP A 283 -16.34 12.14 26.57
CA TRP A 283 -15.31 11.13 26.75
C TRP A 283 -14.98 10.35 25.47
N LEU A 284 -16.01 9.92 24.73
CA LEU A 284 -15.83 9.28 23.43
C LEU A 284 -15.15 10.21 22.41
N LEU A 285 -15.52 11.48 22.43
CA LEU A 285 -14.94 12.49 21.57
C LEU A 285 -13.47 12.75 21.92
N LEU A 286 -13.12 12.84 23.21
CA LEU A 286 -11.73 12.96 23.66
C LEU A 286 -10.87 11.76 23.24
N LEU A 287 -11.42 10.55 23.30
CA LEU A 287 -10.72 9.33 22.93
C LEU A 287 -10.42 9.25 21.42
N VAL A 288 -11.40 9.59 20.59
CA VAL A 288 -11.23 9.70 19.12
C VAL A 288 -10.29 10.85 18.76
N CYS A 289 -10.44 11.98 19.44
CA CYS A 289 -9.57 13.14 19.24
C CYS A 289 -8.13 12.80 19.60
N ALA A 290 -7.86 12.18 20.74
CA ALA A 290 -6.51 11.85 21.18
C ALA A 290 -5.83 10.79 20.30
N GLY A 291 -6.56 9.76 19.85
CA GLY A 291 -5.98 8.62 19.13
C GLY A 291 -5.82 8.80 17.62
N THR A 292 -6.65 9.63 16.99
CA THR A 292 -6.76 9.67 15.52
C THR A 292 -6.75 11.09 14.95
N VAL A 293 -7.51 12.03 15.52
CA VAL A 293 -7.59 13.39 14.98
C VAL A 293 -6.37 14.23 15.38
N LEU A 294 -5.94 14.15 16.63
CA LEU A 294 -4.82 14.91 17.17
C LEU A 294 -3.50 14.61 16.45
N PRO A 295 -3.11 13.34 16.19
CA PRO A 295 -1.88 13.04 15.44
C PRO A 295 -1.89 13.64 14.04
N VAL A 296 -3.04 13.59 13.34
CA VAL A 296 -3.20 14.22 12.04
C VAL A 296 -3.01 15.74 12.14
N LEU A 297 -3.68 16.39 13.09
CA LEU A 297 -3.58 17.84 13.28
C LEU A 297 -2.15 18.28 13.65
N LEU A 298 -1.48 17.55 14.55
CA LEU A 298 -0.11 17.85 14.95
C LEU A 298 0.86 17.64 13.79
N ALA A 299 0.68 16.59 13.00
CA ALA A 299 1.48 16.37 11.80
C ALA A 299 1.24 17.47 10.76
N LEU A 300 0.01 17.95 10.57
CA LEU A 300 -0.30 19.09 9.69
C LEU A 300 0.42 20.36 10.12
N ILE A 301 0.45 20.65 11.42
CA ILE A 301 1.15 21.82 11.96
C ILE A 301 2.66 21.74 11.70
N ARG A 302 3.26 20.54 11.82
CA ARG A 302 4.71 20.35 11.63
C ARG A 302 5.17 20.51 10.19
N ILE A 303 4.35 20.10 9.23
CA ILE A 303 4.72 20.05 7.80
C ILE A 303 4.71 21.45 7.16
N GLY A 304 4.15 22.45 7.84
CA GLY A 304 4.10 23.82 7.32
C GLY A 304 3.03 23.97 6.24
N ARG A 305 3.37 24.66 5.13
CA ARG A 305 2.46 24.90 4.01
C ARG A 305 2.72 23.88 2.90
N PRO A 306 1.90 22.82 2.75
CA PRO A 306 2.14 21.83 1.73
C PRO A 306 1.82 22.38 0.33
N ASP A 307 2.62 22.00 -0.67
CA ASP A 307 2.44 22.44 -2.05
C ASP A 307 1.34 21.63 -2.75
N LEU A 308 0.12 22.17 -2.68
CA LEU A 308 -1.06 21.54 -3.29
C LEU A 308 -0.95 21.49 -4.82
N VAL A 309 -0.35 22.50 -5.46
CA VAL A 309 -0.23 22.56 -6.92
C VAL A 309 0.69 21.44 -7.40
N LEU A 310 1.86 21.31 -6.77
CA LEU A 310 2.79 20.22 -7.07
C LEU A 310 2.14 18.84 -6.85
N PHE A 311 1.43 18.67 -5.74
CA PHE A 311 0.75 17.41 -5.44
C PHE A 311 -0.26 17.04 -6.53
N TRP A 312 -1.15 17.95 -6.91
CA TRP A 312 -2.15 17.67 -7.93
C TRP A 312 -1.53 17.46 -9.32
N THR A 313 -0.44 18.17 -9.62
CA THR A 313 0.31 18.01 -10.88
C THR A 313 0.90 16.60 -11.01
N LEU A 314 1.49 16.07 -9.94
CA LEU A 314 2.17 14.77 -9.98
C LEU A 314 1.25 13.57 -9.70
N TYR A 315 0.30 13.74 -8.77
CA TYR A 315 -0.49 12.65 -8.18
C TYR A 315 -1.99 12.77 -8.44
N GLY A 316 -2.49 13.87 -9.00
CA GLY A 316 -3.91 14.04 -9.31
C GLY A 316 -4.51 12.87 -10.10
N PRO A 317 -3.86 12.39 -11.18
CA PRO A 317 -4.32 11.20 -11.90
C PRO A 317 -4.38 9.94 -11.03
N ALA A 318 -3.42 9.77 -10.10
CA ALA A 318 -3.41 8.63 -9.17
C ALA A 318 -4.54 8.71 -8.13
N VAL A 319 -4.87 9.92 -7.66
CA VAL A 319 -6.04 10.16 -6.79
C VAL A 319 -7.33 9.76 -7.51
N VAL A 320 -7.53 10.22 -8.75
CA VAL A 320 -8.73 9.89 -9.54
C VAL A 320 -8.85 8.39 -9.77
N ARG A 321 -7.75 7.72 -10.15
CA ARG A 321 -7.74 6.25 -10.33
C ARG A 321 -8.02 5.50 -9.04
N THR A 322 -7.49 5.96 -7.91
CA THR A 322 -7.77 5.36 -6.60
C THR A 322 -9.24 5.50 -6.21
N LEU A 323 -9.83 6.68 -6.39
CA LEU A 323 -11.26 6.89 -6.11
C LEU A 323 -12.16 6.08 -7.05
N GLY A 324 -11.83 6.04 -8.36
CA GLY A 324 -12.57 5.26 -9.35
C GLY A 324 -12.45 3.75 -9.14
N GLY A 325 -11.26 3.25 -8.79
CA GLY A 325 -11.02 1.86 -8.42
C GLY A 325 -11.83 1.47 -7.20
N ALA A 326 -11.73 2.24 -6.12
CA ALA A 326 -12.51 2.02 -4.91
C ALA A 326 -14.03 2.03 -5.16
N LEU A 327 -14.55 2.93 -6.00
CA LEU A 327 -15.96 2.92 -6.38
C LEU A 327 -16.34 1.63 -7.10
N THR A 328 -15.49 1.16 -8.02
CA THR A 328 -15.70 -0.09 -8.76
C THR A 328 -15.71 -1.29 -7.81
N ASP A 329 -14.73 -1.39 -6.91
CA ASP A 329 -14.66 -2.43 -5.87
C ASP A 329 -15.91 -2.41 -4.99
N GLY A 330 -16.36 -1.21 -4.62
CA GLY A 330 -17.59 -0.96 -3.88
C GLY A 330 -18.83 -1.50 -4.59
N VAL A 331 -19.01 -1.16 -5.87
CA VAL A 331 -20.15 -1.65 -6.66
C VAL A 331 -20.16 -3.17 -6.74
N VAL A 332 -19.01 -3.78 -7.07
CA VAL A 332 -18.91 -5.24 -7.22
C VAL A 332 -19.18 -5.95 -5.87
N CYS A 333 -18.54 -5.50 -4.79
CA CYS A 333 -18.76 -6.08 -3.47
C CYS A 333 -20.17 -5.85 -2.93
N GLY A 334 -20.77 -4.69 -3.24
CA GLY A 334 -22.16 -4.38 -2.92
C GLY A 334 -23.14 -5.33 -3.60
N LEU A 335 -22.93 -5.63 -4.89
CA LEU A 335 -23.72 -6.60 -5.65
C LEU A 335 -23.55 -8.02 -5.08
N ILE A 336 -22.33 -8.44 -4.75
CA ILE A 336 -22.02 -9.71 -4.08
C ILE A 336 -22.80 -9.83 -2.75
N ALA A 337 -22.74 -8.79 -1.92
CA ALA A 337 -23.46 -8.73 -0.65
C ALA A 337 -24.99 -8.77 -0.85
N GLY A 338 -25.50 -8.09 -1.89
CA GLY A 338 -26.91 -8.12 -2.27
C GLY A 338 -27.39 -9.51 -2.69
N LEU A 339 -26.59 -10.23 -3.49
CA LEU A 339 -26.88 -11.62 -3.87
C LEU A 339 -26.93 -12.54 -2.65
N LEU A 340 -26.00 -12.40 -1.70
CA LEU A 340 -26.03 -13.14 -0.43
C LEU A 340 -27.24 -12.79 0.43
N TYR A 341 -27.63 -11.51 0.48
CA TYR A 341 -28.84 -11.09 1.17
C TYR A 341 -30.08 -11.74 0.55
N ILE A 342 -30.18 -11.80 -0.78
CA ILE A 342 -31.28 -12.48 -1.49
C ILE A 342 -31.29 -13.98 -1.15
N GLN A 343 -30.14 -14.65 -1.21
CA GLN A 343 -29.99 -16.06 -0.83
C GLN A 343 -30.47 -16.31 0.60
N TRP A 344 -30.14 -15.41 1.52
CA TRP A 344 -30.56 -15.54 2.90
C TRP A 344 -32.06 -15.27 3.08
N ALA A 345 -32.56 -14.18 2.49
CA ALA A 345 -33.93 -13.70 2.67
C ALA A 345 -34.97 -14.61 1.99
N LEU A 346 -34.63 -15.15 0.82
CA LEU A 346 -35.56 -15.93 -0.02
C LEU A 346 -35.19 -17.41 -0.13
N GLY A 347 -33.97 -17.80 0.26
CA GLY A 347 -33.51 -19.18 0.16
C GLY A 347 -34.12 -20.11 1.21
N GLY A 348 -34.31 -21.38 0.80
CA GLY A 348 -34.61 -22.48 1.72
C GLY A 348 -33.41 -22.81 2.63
N ARG A 349 -33.58 -23.77 3.55
CA ARG A 349 -32.53 -24.14 4.53
C ARG A 349 -31.18 -24.42 3.87
N GLY A 350 -31.13 -25.19 2.79
CA GLY A 350 -29.90 -25.50 2.07
C GLY A 350 -29.19 -24.27 1.49
N ILE A 351 -29.93 -23.35 0.86
CA ILE A 351 -29.38 -22.11 0.28
C ILE A 351 -28.84 -21.18 1.37
N ARG A 352 -29.46 -21.14 2.55
CA ARG A 352 -28.95 -20.35 3.69
C ARG A 352 -27.66 -20.92 4.24
N VAL A 353 -27.55 -22.26 4.35
CA VAL A 353 -26.31 -22.92 4.75
C VAL A 353 -25.21 -22.59 3.74
N LEU A 354 -25.50 -22.67 2.45
CA LEU A 354 -24.59 -22.25 1.41
C LEU A 354 -24.14 -20.79 1.62
N ALA A 355 -25.05 -19.82 1.76
CA ALA A 355 -24.70 -18.41 1.98
C ALA A 355 -23.75 -18.19 3.19
N VAL A 356 -23.93 -18.96 4.27
CA VAL A 356 -23.03 -18.93 5.43
C VAL A 356 -21.65 -19.49 5.08
N LEU A 357 -21.58 -20.64 4.40
CA LEU A 357 -20.32 -21.24 3.94
C LEU A 357 -19.57 -20.31 2.97
N MET A 358 -20.29 -19.62 2.09
CA MET A 358 -19.71 -18.64 1.17
C MET A 358 -19.16 -17.43 1.90
N THR A 359 -19.88 -16.94 2.90
CA THR A 359 -19.38 -15.85 3.76
C THR A 359 -18.13 -16.30 4.51
N ALA A 360 -18.12 -17.54 5.03
CA ALA A 360 -16.95 -18.13 5.67
C ALA A 360 -15.75 -18.20 4.71
N GLY A 361 -15.99 -18.64 3.47
CA GLY A 361 -14.96 -18.70 2.43
C GLY A 361 -14.36 -17.35 2.07
N TRP A 362 -15.20 -16.33 1.86
CA TRP A 362 -14.73 -14.96 1.60
C TRP A 362 -13.97 -14.37 2.79
N LEU A 363 -14.44 -14.60 4.02
CA LEU A 363 -13.71 -14.18 5.21
C LEU A 363 -12.37 -14.90 5.34
N LEU A 364 -12.31 -16.20 5.03
CA LEU A 364 -11.08 -16.98 5.08
C LEU A 364 -10.03 -16.41 4.12
N VAL A 365 -10.38 -16.26 2.84
CA VAL A 365 -9.43 -15.78 1.83
C VAL A 365 -9.07 -14.31 2.06
N GLY A 366 -10.04 -13.47 2.45
CA GLY A 366 -9.79 -12.06 2.77
C GLY A 366 -9.10 -11.81 4.12
N ARG A 367 -8.69 -12.85 4.86
CA ARG A 367 -7.79 -12.75 6.02
C ARG A 367 -6.39 -13.29 5.72
N LEU A 368 -6.13 -13.77 4.50
CA LEU A 368 -4.76 -14.07 4.09
C LEU A 368 -3.96 -12.76 3.92
N PRO A 369 -2.65 -12.76 4.19
CA PRO A 369 -1.80 -11.63 3.85
C PRO A 369 -1.91 -11.29 2.37
N SER A 370 -2.04 -10.00 2.05
CA SER A 370 -2.24 -9.52 0.68
C SER A 370 -1.17 -10.00 -0.30
N ALA A 371 0.08 -10.18 0.14
CA ALA A 371 1.16 -10.76 -0.69
C ALA A 371 0.87 -12.22 -1.11
N THR A 372 0.25 -13.01 -0.22
CA THR A 372 -0.18 -14.39 -0.53
C THR A 372 -1.30 -14.37 -1.55
N LEU A 373 -2.30 -13.49 -1.35
CA LEU A 373 -3.41 -13.37 -2.27
C LEU A 373 -2.95 -12.91 -3.66
N ALA A 374 -2.05 -11.92 -3.72
CA ALA A 374 -1.46 -11.46 -4.96
C ALA A 374 -0.67 -12.57 -5.67
N ALA A 375 0.07 -13.40 -4.92
CA ALA A 375 0.74 -14.58 -5.46
C ALA A 375 -0.25 -15.58 -6.07
N MET A 376 -1.34 -15.90 -5.37
CA MET A 376 -2.38 -16.80 -5.88
C MET A 376 -3.01 -16.27 -7.17
N VAL A 377 -3.35 -14.98 -7.21
CA VAL A 377 -3.91 -14.34 -8.43
C VAL A 377 -2.89 -14.36 -9.56
N THR A 378 -1.65 -13.95 -9.30
CA THR A 378 -0.55 -13.96 -10.28
C THR A 378 -0.35 -15.37 -10.85
N GLY A 379 -0.18 -16.38 -10.00
CA GLY A 379 0.05 -17.76 -10.42
C GLY A 379 -1.14 -18.36 -11.18
N SER A 380 -2.37 -17.93 -10.90
CA SER A 380 -3.55 -18.37 -11.65
C SER A 380 -3.62 -17.77 -13.05
N LEU A 381 -3.16 -16.51 -13.20
CA LEU A 381 -3.40 -15.68 -14.38
C LEU A 381 -2.18 -15.60 -15.30
N ASN A 382 -1.02 -16.03 -14.83
CA ASN A 382 0.23 -16.03 -15.58
C ASN A 382 0.26 -17.16 -16.64
N SER A 383 -0.54 -16.99 -17.70
CA SER A 383 -0.56 -17.85 -18.89
C SER A 383 -0.25 -17.04 -20.15
N SER A 384 0.31 -17.69 -21.17
CA SER A 384 0.69 -17.03 -22.43
C SER A 384 -0.50 -16.45 -23.20
N SER A 385 -1.71 -16.97 -23.01
CA SER A 385 -2.91 -16.56 -23.76
C SER A 385 -3.68 -15.41 -23.10
N LEU A 386 -3.73 -15.34 -21.78
CA LEU A 386 -4.52 -14.33 -21.04
C LEU A 386 -3.67 -13.32 -20.28
N GLY A 387 -2.42 -13.65 -19.96
CA GLY A 387 -1.52 -12.82 -19.14
C GLY A 387 -1.43 -11.37 -19.63
N PRO A 388 -1.08 -11.11 -20.90
CA PRO A 388 -0.91 -9.74 -21.40
C PRO A 388 -2.17 -8.88 -21.23
N TRP A 389 -3.35 -9.40 -21.60
CA TRP A 389 -4.61 -8.65 -21.45
C TRP A 389 -4.99 -8.41 -19.98
N LEU A 390 -4.72 -9.37 -19.09
CA LEU A 390 -5.02 -9.27 -17.67
C LEU A 390 -4.13 -8.25 -16.95
N TYR A 391 -2.83 -8.24 -17.23
CA TYR A 391 -1.87 -7.31 -16.63
C TYR A 391 -1.99 -5.90 -17.21
N ASP A 392 -2.49 -5.74 -18.45
CA ASP A 392 -2.70 -4.42 -19.08
C ASP A 392 -4.07 -3.79 -18.70
N SER A 393 -5.08 -4.58 -18.32
CA SER A 393 -6.46 -4.10 -18.06
C SER A 393 -6.74 -3.68 -16.60
N GLY A 394 -5.89 -4.05 -15.65
CA GLY A 394 -6.12 -3.82 -14.22
C GLY A 394 -7.12 -4.79 -13.58
N PHE A 395 -7.60 -5.79 -14.34
CA PHE A 395 -8.55 -6.80 -13.86
C PHE A 395 -7.98 -7.64 -12.72
N ALA A 396 -6.69 -8.00 -12.77
CA ALA A 396 -6.05 -8.78 -11.71
C ALA A 396 -6.12 -8.08 -10.35
N LEU A 397 -5.91 -6.76 -10.34
CA LEU A 397 -6.01 -5.94 -9.13
C LEU A 397 -7.45 -5.88 -8.59
N LEU A 398 -8.42 -5.57 -9.46
CA LEU A 398 -9.84 -5.56 -9.11
C LEU A 398 -10.28 -6.91 -8.51
N LEU A 399 -9.89 -8.01 -9.16
CA LEU A 399 -10.22 -9.36 -8.68
C LEU A 399 -9.62 -9.62 -7.29
N ALA A 400 -8.34 -9.30 -7.09
CA ALA A 400 -7.68 -9.49 -5.80
C ALA A 400 -8.32 -8.64 -4.69
N GLU A 401 -8.68 -7.39 -4.97
CA GLU A 401 -9.31 -6.49 -4.00
C GLU A 401 -10.74 -6.94 -3.65
N VAL A 402 -11.52 -7.37 -4.65
CA VAL A 402 -12.83 -7.98 -4.41
C VAL A 402 -12.67 -9.23 -3.55
N ILE A 403 -11.68 -10.08 -3.83
CA ILE A 403 -11.44 -11.28 -3.01
C ILE A 403 -11.08 -10.93 -1.57
N ASN A 404 -10.27 -9.89 -1.39
CA ASN A 404 -9.85 -9.42 -0.07
C ASN A 404 -11.00 -8.81 0.75
N LEU A 405 -11.90 -8.06 0.09
CA LEU A 405 -12.87 -7.18 0.75
C LEU A 405 -14.31 -7.69 0.75
N ALA A 406 -14.68 -8.60 -0.16
CA ALA A 406 -16.05 -9.09 -0.29
C ALA A 406 -16.57 -9.70 1.03
N GLY A 407 -15.71 -10.35 1.82
CA GLY A 407 -16.09 -10.92 3.13
C GLY A 407 -16.70 -9.90 4.09
N LEU A 408 -16.26 -8.64 4.05
CA LEU A 408 -16.84 -7.55 4.85
C LEU A 408 -18.28 -7.23 4.39
N GLY A 409 -18.51 -7.16 3.08
CA GLY A 409 -19.84 -6.98 2.51
C GLY A 409 -20.79 -8.14 2.81
N CYS A 410 -20.29 -9.37 2.72
CA CYS A 410 -21.01 -10.59 3.07
C CYS A 410 -21.46 -10.57 4.54
N LEU A 411 -20.58 -10.14 5.44
CA LEU A 411 -20.86 -9.98 6.86
C LEU A 411 -22.00 -8.97 7.11
N ILE A 412 -21.95 -7.83 6.43
CA ILE A 412 -23.02 -6.81 6.48
C ILE A 412 -24.35 -7.40 6.00
N ALA A 413 -24.34 -8.18 4.91
CA ALA A 413 -25.52 -8.86 4.40
C ALA A 413 -26.14 -9.77 5.47
N LEU A 414 -25.33 -10.59 6.16
CA LEU A 414 -25.80 -11.45 7.25
C LEU A 414 -26.36 -10.68 8.45
N ILE A 415 -25.74 -9.56 8.82
CA ILE A 415 -26.21 -8.72 9.94
C ILE A 415 -27.55 -8.06 9.60
N VAL A 416 -27.67 -7.44 8.42
CA VAL A 416 -28.90 -6.78 7.97
C VAL A 416 -30.04 -7.79 7.83
N ALA A 417 -29.74 -8.96 7.27
CA ALA A 417 -30.63 -10.10 7.22
C ALA A 417 -31.07 -10.55 8.63
N GLY A 418 -30.12 -10.82 9.51
CA GLY A 418 -30.36 -11.31 10.87
C GLY A 418 -31.17 -10.35 11.74
N ALA A 419 -31.04 -9.04 11.53
CA ALA A 419 -31.80 -8.01 12.25
C ALA A 419 -33.32 -8.03 11.96
N GLU A 420 -33.77 -8.78 10.94
CA GLU A 420 -35.17 -8.85 10.59
C GLU A 420 -35.98 -9.80 11.51
N PRO A 421 -37.15 -9.37 12.05
CA PRO A 421 -37.96 -10.22 12.93
C PRO A 421 -38.35 -11.56 12.30
N ALA A 422 -38.25 -12.64 13.08
CA ALA A 422 -38.60 -13.99 12.63
C ALA A 422 -40.05 -14.12 12.13
N THR A 423 -40.97 -13.32 12.68
CA THR A 423 -42.37 -13.21 12.24
C THR A 423 -42.49 -12.60 10.84
N ARG A 424 -41.79 -11.51 10.53
CA ARG A 424 -41.72 -10.95 9.16
C ARG A 424 -41.12 -11.95 8.17
N ARG A 425 -40.08 -12.69 8.61
CA ARG A 425 -39.48 -13.76 7.81
C ARG A 425 -40.46 -14.90 7.50
N ARG A 426 -41.28 -15.31 8.46
CA ARG A 426 -42.32 -16.35 8.28
C ARG A 426 -43.50 -15.86 7.42
N VAL A 427 -43.94 -14.62 7.58
CA VAL A 427 -45.01 -14.03 6.76
C VAL A 427 -44.58 -13.95 5.28
N ARG A 428 -43.33 -13.58 4.98
CA ARG A 428 -42.80 -13.62 3.60
C ARG A 428 -42.71 -15.01 2.99
N SER A 429 -42.67 -16.07 3.79
CA SER A 429 -42.71 -17.45 3.26
C SER A 429 -44.12 -17.94 2.96
N LEU A 430 -45.15 -17.19 3.36
CA LEU A 430 -46.57 -17.52 3.17
C LEU A 430 -47.19 -16.79 1.98
N ASP A 431 -46.72 -15.58 1.67
CA ASP A 431 -47.07 -14.82 0.46
C ASP A 431 -46.01 -15.03 -0.64
N PRO A 432 -46.38 -15.15 -1.94
CA PRO A 432 -45.40 -15.20 -3.01
C PRO A 432 -44.48 -13.96 -2.93
N PRO A 433 -43.16 -14.12 -3.09
CA PRO A 433 -42.21 -13.04 -2.82
C PRO A 433 -42.39 -11.90 -3.83
N ARG A 434 -43.11 -10.85 -3.43
CA ARG A 434 -43.02 -9.56 -4.13
C ARG A 434 -41.66 -8.97 -3.78
N LEU A 435 -40.78 -8.81 -4.78
CA LEU A 435 -39.46 -8.18 -4.66
C LEU A 435 -39.48 -6.87 -3.82
N ALA A 436 -40.58 -6.13 -3.88
CA ALA A 436 -40.85 -4.94 -3.07
C ALA A 436 -40.68 -5.17 -1.55
N ALA A 437 -40.97 -6.37 -1.04
CA ALA A 437 -40.89 -6.67 0.39
C ALA A 437 -39.45 -6.71 0.91
N ILE A 438 -38.49 -7.12 0.08
CA ILE A 438 -37.06 -7.22 0.45
C ILE A 438 -36.24 -6.02 -0.01
N LEU A 439 -36.78 -5.21 -0.93
CA LEU A 439 -36.08 -4.11 -1.58
C LEU A 439 -35.41 -3.14 -0.59
N PRO A 440 -36.04 -2.70 0.52
CA PRO A 440 -35.37 -1.79 1.46
C PRO A 440 -34.14 -2.40 2.13
N GLY A 441 -34.21 -3.68 2.50
CA GLY A 441 -33.08 -4.41 3.10
C GLY A 441 -31.97 -4.65 2.08
N LEU A 442 -32.34 -5.04 0.86
CA LEU A 442 -31.42 -5.22 -0.25
C LEU A 442 -30.69 -3.92 -0.59
N THR A 443 -31.40 -2.80 -0.73
CA THR A 443 -30.79 -1.49 -1.01
C THR A 443 -29.85 -1.06 0.10
N ALA A 444 -30.23 -1.28 1.36
CA ALA A 444 -29.36 -0.98 2.48
C ALA A 444 -28.09 -1.85 2.47
N THR A 445 -28.21 -3.15 2.21
CA THR A 445 -27.07 -4.06 2.13
C THR A 445 -26.14 -3.67 0.99
N VAL A 446 -26.64 -3.47 -0.23
CA VAL A 446 -25.81 -3.14 -1.40
C VAL A 446 -25.05 -1.84 -1.17
N LEU A 447 -25.75 -0.79 -0.72
CA LEU A 447 -25.13 0.52 -0.48
C LEU A 447 -24.13 0.47 0.66
N LEU A 448 -24.48 -0.14 1.79
CA LEU A 448 -23.60 -0.18 2.96
C LEU A 448 -22.37 -1.04 2.72
N ALA A 449 -22.55 -2.22 2.14
CA ALA A 449 -21.45 -3.09 1.78
C ALA A 449 -20.52 -2.40 0.79
N GLY A 450 -21.07 -1.82 -0.28
CA GLY A 450 -20.26 -1.18 -1.32
C GLY A 450 -19.49 0.04 -0.83
N VAL A 451 -20.12 0.90 -0.03
CA VAL A 451 -19.44 2.07 0.54
C VAL A 451 -18.32 1.67 1.51
N VAL A 452 -18.56 0.67 2.35
CA VAL A 452 -17.54 0.16 3.29
C VAL A 452 -16.38 -0.44 2.52
N THR A 453 -16.62 -1.33 1.56
CA THR A 453 -15.53 -1.97 0.80
C THR A 453 -14.76 -0.95 -0.04
N ALA A 454 -15.43 0.05 -0.62
CA ALA A 454 -14.76 1.14 -1.35
C ALA A 454 -13.71 1.85 -0.47
N VAL A 455 -14.06 2.25 0.75
CA VAL A 455 -13.11 2.94 1.63
C VAL A 455 -11.96 2.05 2.07
N PHE A 456 -12.21 0.78 2.38
CA PHE A 456 -11.13 -0.13 2.72
C PHE A 456 -10.18 -0.37 1.52
N SER A 457 -10.70 -0.34 0.29
CA SER A 457 -9.89 -0.44 -0.93
C SER A 457 -8.97 0.76 -1.13
N LEU A 458 -9.40 1.98 -0.76
CA LEU A 458 -8.55 3.18 -0.84
C LEU A 458 -7.22 3.03 -0.07
N GLY A 459 -7.25 2.23 1.00
CA GLY A 459 -6.11 1.95 1.86
C GLY A 459 -5.34 0.68 1.50
N GLU A 460 -5.75 -0.08 0.48
CA GLU A 460 -5.01 -1.28 0.09
C GLU A 460 -3.76 -0.88 -0.71
N LEU A 461 -2.60 -1.13 -0.10
CA LEU A 461 -1.31 -0.84 -0.67
C LEU A 461 -0.63 -2.04 -1.31
N VAL A 462 -0.65 -3.20 -0.65
CA VAL A 462 0.16 -4.36 -1.02
C VAL A 462 -0.32 -4.96 -2.34
N LEU A 463 -1.64 -5.12 -2.50
CA LEU A 463 -2.23 -5.58 -3.76
C LEU A 463 -1.96 -4.58 -4.88
N ALA A 464 -2.16 -3.28 -4.61
CA ALA A 464 -1.91 -2.21 -5.57
C ALA A 464 -0.44 -2.19 -6.04
N THR A 465 0.52 -2.36 -5.13
CA THR A 465 1.96 -2.41 -5.47
C THR A 465 2.34 -3.58 -6.36
N ARG A 466 1.70 -4.74 -6.18
CA ARG A 466 2.07 -5.96 -6.89
C ARG A 466 1.33 -6.16 -8.20
N LEU A 467 0.02 -5.91 -8.19
CA LEU A 467 -0.88 -6.18 -9.32
C LEU A 467 -1.27 -4.90 -10.09
N GLY A 468 -0.80 -3.73 -9.63
CA GLY A 468 -1.03 -2.46 -10.30
C GLY A 468 -0.44 -2.45 -11.71
N VAL A 469 -1.19 -1.87 -12.65
CA VAL A 469 -0.73 -1.68 -14.03
C VAL A 469 0.32 -0.56 -14.04
N PRO A 470 1.52 -0.77 -14.60
CA PRO A 470 2.53 0.27 -14.74
C PRO A 470 1.95 1.54 -15.38
N GLY A 471 2.30 2.71 -14.84
CA GLY A 471 1.80 4.01 -15.31
C GLY A 471 0.35 4.34 -14.91
N ARG A 472 -0.41 3.37 -14.39
CA ARG A 472 -1.77 3.57 -13.85
C ARG A 472 -1.80 3.40 -12.33
N GLU A 473 -0.75 3.88 -11.69
CA GLU A 473 -0.58 3.72 -10.25
C GLU A 473 -1.72 4.35 -9.46
N ARG A 474 -2.10 3.69 -8.37
CA ARG A 474 -3.00 4.20 -7.34
C ARG A 474 -2.21 5.09 -6.37
N LEU A 475 -2.89 6.08 -5.79
CA LEU A 475 -2.35 6.98 -4.77
C LEU A 475 -1.62 6.25 -3.64
N ALA A 476 -2.07 5.04 -3.26
CA ALA A 476 -1.43 4.23 -2.24
C ALA A 476 0.05 3.95 -2.56
N MET A 477 0.39 3.57 -3.81
CA MET A 477 1.78 3.33 -4.21
C MET A 477 2.62 4.60 -4.09
N SER A 478 2.08 5.72 -4.57
CA SER A 478 2.74 7.02 -4.47
C SER A 478 2.95 7.44 -3.02
N LEU A 479 1.97 7.18 -2.13
CA LEU A 479 2.06 7.43 -0.70
C LEU A 479 3.14 6.58 -0.03
N LEU A 480 3.24 5.29 -0.37
CA LEU A 480 4.30 4.43 0.16
C LEU A 480 5.68 4.94 -0.25
N ASN A 481 5.85 5.25 -1.53
CA ASN A 481 7.10 5.82 -2.03
C ASN A 481 7.39 7.15 -1.31
N ALA A 482 6.42 8.03 -1.19
CA ALA A 482 6.56 9.29 -0.45
C ALA A 482 6.90 9.09 1.03
N MET A 483 6.33 8.09 1.71
CA MET A 483 6.69 7.72 3.08
C MET A 483 8.13 7.21 3.17
N HIS A 484 8.55 6.36 2.22
CA HIS A 484 9.90 5.81 2.17
C HIS A 484 10.96 6.88 1.87
N TYR A 485 10.63 7.82 1.01
CA TYR A 485 11.49 8.95 0.62
C TYR A 485 11.30 10.19 1.50
N GLN A 486 10.66 10.04 2.67
CA GLN A 486 10.50 11.10 3.67
C GLN A 486 9.92 12.41 3.10
N ARG A 487 8.84 12.31 2.34
CA ARG A 487 8.09 13.43 1.75
C ARG A 487 6.82 13.74 2.55
N PRO A 488 6.93 14.37 3.73
CA PRO A 488 5.79 14.46 4.63
C PRO A 488 4.67 15.33 4.06
N ASP A 489 4.98 16.34 3.24
CA ASP A 489 4.00 17.16 2.49
C ASP A 489 3.11 16.30 1.58
N THR A 490 3.71 15.47 0.74
CA THR A 490 3.02 14.58 -0.20
C THR A 490 2.21 13.53 0.55
N VAL A 491 2.81 12.93 1.60
CA VAL A 491 2.11 11.94 2.42
C VAL A 491 0.90 12.57 3.08
N MET A 492 1.04 13.76 3.67
CA MET A 492 -0.04 14.41 4.38
C MET A 492 -1.22 14.77 3.48
N ILE A 493 -0.98 15.36 2.31
CA ILE A 493 -2.06 15.67 1.36
C ILE A 493 -2.78 14.37 0.93
N GLY A 494 -2.03 13.31 0.61
CA GLY A 494 -2.62 12.02 0.26
C GLY A 494 -3.40 11.39 1.42
N LEU A 495 -2.92 11.51 2.66
CA LEU A 495 -3.64 11.06 3.85
C LEU A 495 -4.92 11.86 4.10
N LEU A 496 -4.95 13.16 3.84
CA LEU A 496 -6.16 13.98 3.97
C LEU A 496 -7.28 13.49 3.03
N VAL A 497 -6.94 13.03 1.82
CA VAL A 497 -7.91 12.40 0.90
C VAL A 497 -8.50 11.13 1.54
N LEU A 498 -7.66 10.26 2.09
CA LEU A 498 -8.10 9.02 2.76
C LEU A 498 -8.94 9.32 4.01
N ILE A 499 -8.55 10.34 4.78
CA ILE A 499 -9.26 10.77 5.99
C ILE A 499 -10.64 11.34 5.63
N GLY A 500 -10.72 12.17 4.59
CA GLY A 500 -11.99 12.70 4.09
C GLY A 500 -12.95 11.59 3.66
N ALA A 501 -12.45 10.60 2.91
CA ALA A 501 -13.24 9.44 2.50
C ALA A 501 -13.70 8.59 3.69
N GLY A 502 -12.78 8.27 4.62
CA GLY A 502 -13.09 7.51 5.83
C GLY A 502 -14.11 8.22 6.74
N ALA A 503 -13.99 9.54 6.88
CA ALA A 503 -14.96 10.36 7.60
C ALA A 503 -16.34 10.33 6.94
N GLY A 504 -16.41 10.44 5.60
CA GLY A 504 -17.66 10.30 4.85
C GLY A 504 -18.38 8.98 5.15
N VAL A 505 -17.64 7.87 5.18
CA VAL A 505 -18.21 6.54 5.46
C VAL A 505 -18.61 6.37 6.91
N ALA A 506 -17.79 6.84 7.85
CA ALA A 506 -18.15 6.88 9.25
C ALA A 506 -19.48 7.63 9.48
N LEU A 507 -19.67 8.78 8.82
CA LEU A 507 -20.92 9.56 8.86
C LEU A 507 -22.12 8.78 8.28
N LEU A 508 -21.92 8.08 7.16
CA LEU A 508 -22.96 7.24 6.55
C LEU A 508 -23.34 6.06 7.43
N LEU A 509 -22.36 5.34 8.00
CA LEU A 509 -22.57 4.25 8.96
C LEU A 509 -23.32 4.75 10.20
N GLY A 510 -22.90 5.89 10.75
CA GLY A 510 -23.58 6.53 11.88
C GLY A 510 -25.04 6.85 11.56
N ARG A 511 -25.34 7.33 10.35
CA ARG A 511 -26.72 7.57 9.89
C ARG A 511 -27.52 6.28 9.69
N PHE A 512 -26.91 5.24 9.12
CA PHE A 512 -27.54 3.92 8.95
C PHE A 512 -27.93 3.30 10.28
N LEU A 513 -26.96 3.22 11.19
CA LEU A 513 -27.19 2.75 12.55
C LEU A 513 -28.22 3.61 13.28
N SER A 514 -28.37 4.88 12.87
CA SER A 514 -29.37 5.78 13.41
C SER A 514 -30.82 5.55 12.94
N GLY A 515 -31.06 4.60 12.02
CA GLY A 515 -32.38 4.36 11.44
C GLY A 515 -32.96 5.52 10.61
N ARG A 516 -32.17 6.58 10.36
CA ARG A 516 -32.54 7.79 9.59
C ARG A 516 -32.21 7.69 8.09
N LEU A 517 -32.05 6.47 7.58
CA LEU A 517 -31.58 6.22 6.21
C LEU A 517 -32.56 6.66 5.10
N VAL A 518 -33.82 6.95 5.45
CA VAL A 518 -34.88 7.28 4.46
C VAL A 518 -34.62 8.59 3.70
N GLY A 519 -33.74 9.49 4.19
CA GLY A 519 -33.36 10.71 3.47
C GLY A 519 -32.06 10.64 2.66
N VAL A 520 -31.31 9.53 2.71
CA VAL A 520 -29.94 9.43 2.16
C VAL A 520 -29.89 8.74 0.79
N LEU A 521 -31.00 8.16 0.34
CA LEU A 521 -31.14 7.66 -1.04
C LEU A 521 -30.87 8.78 -2.08
N THR A 522 -31.07 10.04 -1.72
CA THR A 522 -30.74 11.22 -2.56
C THR A 522 -29.24 11.52 -2.64
N LEU A 523 -28.43 11.09 -1.66
CA LEU A 523 -26.97 11.31 -1.68
C LEU A 523 -26.22 10.14 -2.32
N ALA A 524 -26.76 8.91 -2.22
CA ALA A 524 -26.25 7.75 -2.95
C ALA A 524 -26.30 7.95 -4.49
N VAL A 525 -27.26 8.74 -4.97
CA VAL A 525 -27.37 9.16 -6.37
C VAL A 525 -26.30 10.21 -6.76
N LEU A 526 -25.73 10.95 -5.80
CA LEU A 526 -24.66 11.92 -6.08
C LEU A 526 -23.26 11.28 -6.16
N CYS A 527 -23.04 10.10 -5.57
CA CYS A 527 -21.75 9.39 -5.66
C CYS A 527 -21.71 8.30 -6.76
N VAL A 528 -22.85 7.92 -7.33
CA VAL A 528 -22.97 6.90 -8.39
C VAL A 528 -23.35 7.51 -9.74
N GLY A 529 -23.65 8.83 -9.78
CA GLY A 529 -24.26 9.53 -10.90
C GLY A 529 -23.33 10.14 -11.98
N PRO A 530 -22.00 10.19 -11.81
CA PRO A 530 -21.14 10.31 -12.99
C PRO A 530 -19.85 9.48 -12.83
N LEU A 531 -19.93 8.17 -13.09
CA LEU A 531 -18.76 7.33 -13.43
C LEU A 531 -19.16 6.03 -14.14
N SER A 532 -20.39 5.96 -14.65
CA SER A 532 -20.70 5.04 -15.74
C SER A 532 -19.81 5.41 -16.92
N LEU A 533 -18.87 4.53 -17.24
CA LEU A 533 -18.02 4.56 -18.42
C LEU A 533 -16.95 5.66 -18.40
N VAL A 534 -15.84 5.38 -17.72
CA VAL A 534 -14.53 5.67 -18.34
C VAL A 534 -13.84 4.33 -18.59
N PRO A 535 -14.20 3.59 -19.66
CA PRO A 535 -13.15 2.90 -20.39
C PRO A 535 -12.11 3.98 -20.75
N GLY A 536 -10.84 3.68 -20.53
CA GLY A 536 -9.77 4.67 -20.51
C GLY A 536 -9.92 5.78 -21.55
N CYS A 537 -9.93 7.03 -21.08
CA CYS A 537 -9.25 8.06 -21.83
C CYS A 537 -7.76 7.75 -21.69
N SER A 538 -7.24 6.97 -22.65
CA SER A 538 -5.90 7.27 -23.15
C SER A 538 -5.87 8.76 -23.41
N GLU A 539 -4.92 9.48 -22.80
CA GLU A 539 -4.50 10.75 -23.37
C GLU A 539 -3.98 10.44 -24.77
N ALA A 540 -4.83 10.62 -25.79
CA ALA A 540 -4.35 10.99 -27.09
C ALA A 540 -3.87 12.44 -26.95
N PRO A 541 -2.62 12.79 -27.30
CA PRO A 541 -2.18 14.17 -27.26
C PRO A 541 -2.93 14.93 -28.37
N SER A 542 -3.82 15.84 -27.97
CA SER A 542 -4.50 16.75 -28.89
C SER A 542 -3.72 18.06 -29.01
N GLY A 543 -3.07 18.25 -30.17
CA GLY A 543 -2.58 19.52 -30.75
C GLY A 543 -1.26 20.05 -30.16
N THR A 544 -0.28 20.52 -30.91
CA THR A 544 -0.15 20.89 -32.33
C THR A 544 1.34 20.90 -32.69
N GLU A 545 1.68 20.38 -33.87
CA GLU A 545 2.93 20.44 -34.65
C GLU A 545 4.19 21.05 -34.00
N LEU A 546 5.17 20.19 -33.70
CA LEU A 546 6.61 20.43 -33.88
C LEU A 546 7.23 19.13 -34.42
N GLY A 547 8.08 19.27 -35.45
CA GLY A 547 8.49 18.19 -36.34
C GLY A 547 9.30 17.05 -35.70
N THR A 548 9.07 15.86 -36.25
CA THR A 548 9.88 14.63 -36.22
C THR A 548 10.21 14.00 -34.86
N SER A 549 9.19 13.43 -34.19
CA SER A 549 9.18 12.03 -33.73
C SER A 549 7.77 11.68 -33.21
N SER A 550 7.33 10.43 -33.42
CA SER A 550 5.99 10.00 -33.01
C SER A 550 5.94 9.86 -31.48
N PRO A 551 4.99 10.49 -30.76
CA PRO A 551 4.81 10.25 -29.34
C PRO A 551 4.50 8.76 -29.12
N GLY A 552 5.43 8.03 -28.49
CA GLY A 552 5.30 6.60 -28.18
C GLY A 552 6.23 5.65 -28.92
N ALA A 553 7.39 6.11 -29.42
CA ALA A 553 8.44 5.21 -29.88
C ALA A 553 8.85 4.24 -28.76
N GLU A 554 8.91 2.94 -29.05
CA GLU A 554 9.40 1.95 -28.10
C GLU A 554 10.89 2.18 -27.81
N VAL A 555 11.34 1.86 -26.59
CA VAL A 555 12.78 1.86 -26.29
C VAL A 555 13.47 0.84 -27.20
N PRO A 556 14.53 1.22 -27.93
CA PRO A 556 15.39 0.27 -28.65
C PRO A 556 15.76 -0.96 -27.81
N HIS A 557 15.55 -2.16 -28.36
CA HIS A 557 15.65 -3.41 -27.59
C HIS A 557 16.09 -4.61 -28.45
N GLU A 558 17.09 -4.41 -29.31
CA GLU A 558 17.73 -5.48 -30.10
C GLU A 558 18.25 -6.61 -29.21
N LEU A 559 18.79 -6.24 -28.04
CA LEU A 559 19.21 -7.15 -27.00
C LEU A 559 18.44 -6.86 -25.71
N VAL A 560 17.91 -7.90 -25.09
CA VAL A 560 17.29 -7.83 -23.76
C VAL A 560 17.79 -9.00 -22.93
N PHE A 561 18.40 -8.70 -21.78
CA PHE A 561 18.90 -9.70 -20.85
C PHE A 561 18.49 -9.37 -19.42
N GLY A 562 18.54 -10.36 -18.54
CA GLY A 562 17.98 -10.28 -17.20
C GLY A 562 16.54 -10.79 -17.09
N ALA A 563 16.24 -11.35 -15.93
CA ALA A 563 14.88 -11.62 -15.47
C ALA A 563 14.87 -11.63 -13.93
N PRO A 564 13.71 -11.61 -13.27
CA PRO A 564 13.64 -11.71 -11.81
C PRO A 564 14.33 -12.99 -11.29
N GLY A 565 15.27 -12.85 -10.37
CA GLY A 565 15.92 -14.01 -9.73
C GLY A 565 17.28 -13.70 -9.12
N ALA A 566 17.84 -14.68 -8.40
CA ALA A 566 19.16 -14.60 -7.74
C ALA A 566 20.26 -15.43 -8.42
N ALA A 567 19.95 -16.14 -9.50
CA ALA A 567 20.98 -16.83 -10.27
C ALA A 567 21.85 -15.83 -11.04
N ALA A 568 22.96 -16.31 -11.60
CA ALA A 568 23.78 -15.55 -12.54
C ALA A 568 22.94 -15.09 -13.74
N GLY A 569 23.09 -13.83 -14.12
CA GLY A 569 22.30 -13.20 -15.18
C GLY A 569 20.86 -12.85 -14.82
N LEU A 570 20.42 -13.11 -13.58
CA LEU A 570 19.10 -12.71 -13.06
C LEU A 570 19.26 -11.60 -12.01
N PHE A 571 18.24 -10.76 -11.84
CA PHE A 571 18.31 -9.60 -10.95
C PHE A 571 17.23 -9.60 -9.85
N ARG A 572 17.62 -9.19 -8.63
CA ARG A 572 16.68 -8.90 -7.53
C ARG A 572 16.57 -7.39 -7.34
N THR A 573 15.69 -6.76 -8.13
CA THR A 573 15.50 -5.30 -8.19
C THR A 573 16.83 -4.56 -8.48
N PRO A 574 17.31 -4.58 -9.73
CA PRO A 574 18.55 -3.89 -10.08
C PRO A 574 18.36 -2.37 -9.97
N ARG A 575 19.41 -1.62 -9.66
CA ARG A 575 19.34 -0.15 -9.51
C ARG A 575 20.46 0.59 -10.23
N GLY A 576 21.69 0.13 -10.16
CA GLY A 576 22.79 0.76 -10.89
C GLY A 576 23.12 0.01 -12.17
N LEU A 577 23.48 0.75 -13.21
CA LEU A 577 24.01 0.28 -14.49
C LEU A 577 25.18 1.19 -14.86
N ALA A 578 26.33 0.61 -15.19
CA ALA A 578 27.46 1.33 -15.76
C ALA A 578 28.10 0.51 -16.88
N VAL A 579 28.73 1.21 -17.82
CA VAL A 579 29.51 0.61 -18.90
C VAL A 579 30.97 1.03 -18.73
N ASP A 580 31.87 0.07 -18.88
CA ASP A 580 33.29 0.37 -19.04
C ASP A 580 33.53 0.92 -20.44
N GLN A 581 33.92 2.19 -20.53
CA GLN A 581 34.09 2.88 -21.81
C GLN A 581 35.26 2.32 -22.65
N ARG A 582 36.13 1.49 -22.07
CA ARG A 582 37.31 0.92 -22.74
C ARG A 582 36.97 -0.31 -23.59
N ASP A 583 36.01 -1.12 -23.14
CA ASP A 583 35.67 -2.41 -23.77
C ASP A 583 34.16 -2.65 -23.95
N GLY A 584 33.31 -1.76 -23.45
CA GLY A 584 31.86 -1.87 -23.55
C GLY A 584 31.24 -2.88 -22.59
N SER A 585 32.00 -3.44 -21.65
CA SER A 585 31.48 -4.37 -20.65
C SER A 585 30.55 -3.66 -19.66
N ILE A 586 29.56 -4.40 -19.16
CA ILE A 586 28.40 -3.84 -18.46
C ILE A 586 28.43 -4.32 -17.00
N TYR A 587 28.27 -3.41 -16.06
CA TYR A 587 28.10 -3.72 -14.64
C TYR A 587 26.71 -3.35 -14.17
N VAL A 588 26.05 -4.29 -13.49
CA VAL A 588 24.73 -4.07 -12.89
C VAL A 588 24.79 -4.39 -11.41
N VAL A 589 24.34 -3.46 -10.57
CA VAL A 589 24.19 -3.67 -9.12
C VAL A 589 22.72 -3.73 -8.73
N ASP A 590 22.38 -4.73 -7.90
CA ASP A 590 21.03 -4.90 -7.38
C ASP A 590 20.91 -4.63 -5.88
N LYS A 591 19.66 -4.53 -5.39
CA LYS A 591 19.37 -4.23 -3.98
C LYS A 591 19.90 -5.28 -3.00
N THR A 592 20.35 -6.44 -3.47
CA THR A 592 20.95 -7.47 -2.60
C THR A 592 22.45 -7.26 -2.39
N ALA A 593 22.96 -6.08 -2.79
CA ALA A 593 24.38 -5.73 -2.72
C ALA A 593 25.25 -6.66 -3.57
N ARG A 594 24.68 -7.19 -4.66
CA ARG A 594 25.34 -8.03 -5.64
C ARG A 594 25.63 -7.21 -6.89
N ILE A 595 26.87 -7.30 -7.37
CA ILE A 595 27.34 -6.71 -8.61
C ILE A 595 27.57 -7.84 -9.61
N GLN A 596 27.03 -7.68 -10.81
CA GLN A 596 27.21 -8.63 -11.90
C GLN A 596 27.85 -7.93 -13.08
N HIS A 597 28.84 -8.59 -13.68
CA HIS A 597 29.60 -8.12 -14.84
C HIS A 597 29.20 -8.92 -16.08
N PHE A 598 28.99 -8.22 -17.18
CA PHE A 598 28.55 -8.77 -18.45
C PHE A 598 29.39 -8.23 -19.60
N THR A 599 29.44 -9.01 -20.67
CA THR A 599 29.94 -8.57 -21.98
C THR A 599 29.03 -7.49 -22.57
N SER A 600 29.49 -6.82 -23.63
CA SER A 600 28.70 -5.84 -24.40
C SER A 600 27.44 -6.46 -25.05
N GLU A 601 27.41 -7.79 -25.17
CA GLU A 601 26.31 -8.58 -25.70
C GLU A 601 25.40 -9.15 -24.59
N GLY A 602 25.59 -8.75 -23.33
CA GLY A 602 24.74 -9.17 -22.20
C GLY A 602 24.99 -10.58 -21.69
N THR A 603 26.08 -11.23 -22.12
CA THR A 603 26.51 -12.54 -21.59
C THR A 603 27.20 -12.33 -20.24
N PHE A 604 26.78 -13.07 -19.22
CA PHE A 604 27.35 -13.03 -17.87
C PHE A 604 28.83 -13.45 -17.87
N ILE A 605 29.67 -12.66 -17.20
CA ILE A 605 31.11 -12.92 -17.02
C ILE A 605 31.37 -13.44 -15.60
N ASN A 606 31.15 -12.59 -14.59
CA ASN A 606 31.37 -12.90 -13.19
C ASN A 606 30.39 -12.11 -12.29
N GLN A 607 30.46 -12.37 -10.97
CA GLN A 607 29.73 -11.58 -9.97
C GLN A 607 30.46 -11.58 -8.63
N TRP A 608 30.22 -10.56 -7.83
CA TRP A 608 30.65 -10.49 -6.44
C TRP A 608 29.61 -9.78 -5.58
N SER A 609 29.83 -9.74 -4.28
CA SER A 609 28.92 -9.10 -3.31
C SER A 609 29.69 -8.11 -2.45
N MET A 610 28.98 -7.10 -1.97
CA MET A 610 29.53 -6.19 -0.96
C MET A 610 29.88 -6.94 0.33
N PRO A 611 30.89 -6.46 1.09
CA PRO A 611 31.31 -7.08 2.34
C PRO A 611 30.20 -7.20 3.39
N ASP A 612 29.24 -6.27 3.42
CA ASP A 612 28.04 -6.35 4.24
C ASP A 612 26.81 -5.97 3.41
N ALA A 613 25.76 -6.77 3.52
CA ALA A 613 24.54 -6.69 2.71
C ALA A 613 23.27 -6.58 3.56
N ARG A 614 23.35 -6.59 4.90
CA ARG A 614 22.15 -6.61 5.77
C ARG A 614 21.32 -5.34 5.67
N LEU A 615 21.99 -4.18 5.67
CA LEU A 615 21.36 -2.87 5.47
C LEU A 615 21.37 -2.44 4.00
N GLY A 616 22.32 -2.99 3.22
CA GLY A 616 22.75 -2.53 1.91
C GLY A 616 21.64 -2.61 0.86
N LYS A 617 21.35 -1.46 0.24
CA LYS A 617 20.48 -1.30 -0.94
C LYS A 617 21.17 -0.28 -1.84
N PRO A 618 22.26 -0.67 -2.51
CA PRO A 618 23.03 0.25 -3.35
C PRO A 618 22.13 0.84 -4.44
N VAL A 619 22.50 2.04 -4.87
CA VAL A 619 21.66 2.85 -5.74
C VAL A 619 22.36 3.23 -7.05
N GLY A 620 23.68 3.37 -7.04
CA GLY A 620 24.49 3.70 -8.22
C GLY A 620 25.69 2.77 -8.35
N ILE A 621 26.34 2.84 -9.51
CA ILE A 621 27.59 2.17 -9.85
C ILE A 621 28.22 2.98 -10.98
N SER A 622 29.53 3.19 -10.94
CA SER A 622 30.27 3.96 -11.94
C SER A 622 31.60 3.28 -12.23
N VAL A 623 32.05 3.34 -13.49
CA VAL A 623 33.36 2.82 -13.89
C VAL A 623 34.28 4.02 -14.16
N ALA A 624 35.41 4.06 -13.46
CA ALA A 624 36.44 5.08 -13.65
C ALA A 624 37.16 4.89 -14.99
N PRO A 625 37.80 5.94 -15.55
CA PRO A 625 38.57 5.81 -16.79
C PRO A 625 39.70 4.76 -16.74
N ASP A 626 40.20 4.43 -15.55
CA ASP A 626 41.21 3.39 -15.32
C ASP A 626 40.62 1.99 -15.11
N GLY A 627 39.29 1.84 -15.14
CA GLY A 627 38.59 0.57 -14.98
C GLY A 627 38.11 0.23 -13.58
N ARG A 628 38.45 1.05 -12.58
CA ARG A 628 37.98 0.79 -11.21
C ARG A 628 36.48 0.99 -11.12
N VAL A 629 35.81 0.08 -10.41
CA VAL A 629 34.36 0.10 -10.22
C VAL A 629 34.03 0.76 -8.88
N PHE A 630 33.43 1.94 -8.93
CA PHE A 630 32.99 2.70 -7.76
C PHE A 630 31.52 2.40 -7.48
N VAL A 631 31.21 2.08 -6.23
CA VAL A 631 29.85 1.76 -5.82
C VAL A 631 29.48 2.51 -4.55
N PRO A 632 28.54 3.46 -4.63
CA PRO A 632 27.87 4.03 -3.47
C PRO A 632 27.11 2.96 -2.69
N ASP A 633 27.66 2.56 -1.54
CA ASP A 633 27.02 1.65 -0.61
C ASP A 633 26.07 2.45 0.31
N THR A 634 24.98 2.92 -0.32
CA THR A 634 24.10 4.00 0.17
C THR A 634 23.71 3.86 1.64
N HIS A 635 23.32 2.66 2.07
CA HIS A 635 22.78 2.43 3.42
C HIS A 635 23.85 2.04 4.45
N TYR A 636 25.11 1.92 4.02
CA TYR A 636 26.30 1.87 4.88
C TYR A 636 27.10 3.17 4.86
N HIS A 637 26.59 4.22 4.21
CA HIS A 637 27.12 5.57 4.30
C HIS A 637 28.58 5.69 3.80
N ARG A 638 28.93 4.92 2.78
CA ARG A 638 30.31 4.80 2.28
C ARG A 638 30.36 4.59 0.76
N ILE A 639 31.53 4.80 0.17
CA ILE A 639 31.87 4.41 -1.19
C ILE A 639 32.82 3.22 -1.14
N LEU A 640 32.56 2.21 -1.97
CA LEU A 640 33.43 1.04 -2.17
C LEU A 640 34.04 1.10 -3.57
N VAL A 641 35.30 0.70 -3.68
CA VAL A 641 36.05 0.68 -4.95
C VAL A 641 36.57 -0.72 -5.19
N PHE A 642 36.28 -1.28 -6.37
CA PHE A 642 36.67 -2.62 -6.78
C PHE A 642 37.51 -2.62 -8.05
N ASP A 643 38.25 -3.71 -8.27
CA ASP A 643 38.70 -4.10 -9.61
C ASP A 643 37.60 -4.87 -10.37
N ASP A 644 37.90 -5.27 -11.61
CA ASP A 644 37.01 -6.04 -12.49
C ASP A 644 36.82 -7.51 -12.06
N GLN A 645 37.62 -7.98 -11.09
CA GLN A 645 37.50 -9.31 -10.47
C GLN A 645 36.70 -9.26 -9.17
N GLY A 646 36.28 -8.07 -8.72
CA GLY A 646 35.52 -7.87 -7.49
C GLY A 646 36.36 -7.83 -6.22
N ASN A 647 37.68 -7.67 -6.33
CA ASN A 647 38.52 -7.42 -5.16
C ASN A 647 38.35 -5.96 -4.72
N GLU A 648 38.11 -5.76 -3.42
CA GLU A 648 38.01 -4.41 -2.87
C GLU A 648 39.39 -3.75 -2.83
N LEU A 649 39.54 -2.65 -3.57
CA LEU A 649 40.77 -1.86 -3.64
C LEU A 649 40.78 -0.75 -2.58
N ASN A 650 39.62 -0.15 -2.30
CA ASN A 650 39.51 0.96 -1.36
C ASN A 650 38.09 1.09 -0.79
N ARG A 651 37.98 1.79 0.35
CA ARG A 651 36.71 2.23 0.95
C ARG A 651 36.89 3.55 1.69
N PHE A 652 35.88 4.41 1.62
CA PHE A 652 35.88 5.66 2.39
C PHE A 652 34.47 6.14 2.69
N GLY A 653 34.35 6.98 3.72
CA GLY A 653 33.09 7.51 4.23
C GLY A 653 32.49 6.70 5.38
N HIS A 654 31.68 7.40 6.18
CA HIS A 654 30.84 6.85 7.24
C HIS A 654 29.64 7.77 7.49
N PHE A 655 28.68 7.34 8.31
CA PHE A 655 27.53 8.16 8.66
C PHE A 655 27.96 9.48 9.28
N GLY A 656 27.46 10.59 8.76
CA GLY A 656 27.72 11.92 9.32
C GLY A 656 27.39 13.07 8.39
N THR A 657 27.79 14.28 8.78
CA THR A 657 27.49 15.54 8.08
C THR A 657 28.74 16.38 7.80
N GLY A 658 29.89 15.96 8.30
CA GLY A 658 31.18 16.59 8.07
C GLY A 658 31.79 16.28 6.69
N PRO A 659 32.99 16.82 6.40
CA PRO A 659 33.76 16.52 5.19
C PRO A 659 34.09 15.03 5.06
N GLY A 660 33.76 14.41 3.92
CA GLY A 660 34.00 12.99 3.65
C GLY A 660 33.04 12.04 4.37
N GLU A 661 32.09 12.56 5.16
CA GLU A 661 31.01 11.80 5.79
C GLU A 661 29.75 11.87 4.93
N PHE A 662 28.91 10.84 4.98
CA PHE A 662 27.71 10.76 4.14
C PHE A 662 26.46 10.37 4.94
N VAL A 663 25.29 10.84 4.48
CA VAL A 663 23.99 10.32 4.93
C VAL A 663 23.48 9.25 4.00
N TYR A 664 23.37 9.48 2.69
CA TYR A 664 23.02 8.41 1.73
C TYR A 664 23.68 8.72 0.37
N PRO A 665 24.92 8.25 0.12
CA PRO A 665 25.60 8.50 -1.15
C PRO A 665 24.88 7.77 -2.30
N THR A 666 24.76 8.42 -3.46
CA THR A 666 23.94 7.94 -4.60
C THR A 666 24.73 7.64 -5.85
N ASP A 667 25.63 8.53 -6.26
CA ASP A 667 26.31 8.45 -7.54
C ASP A 667 27.75 9.00 -7.45
N VAL A 668 28.60 8.58 -8.39
CA VAL A 668 29.98 9.05 -8.56
C VAL A 668 30.22 9.42 -10.02
N VAL A 669 30.71 10.64 -10.27
CA VAL A 669 31.16 11.07 -11.60
C VAL A 669 32.57 11.63 -11.55
N PHE A 670 33.35 11.41 -12.61
CA PHE A 670 34.77 11.78 -12.68
C PHE A 670 34.96 13.11 -13.40
N GLY A 671 35.73 14.00 -12.78
CA GLY A 671 36.10 15.30 -13.32
C GLY A 671 37.36 15.26 -14.20
N PRO A 672 37.68 16.37 -14.88
CA PRO A 672 38.75 16.43 -15.88
C PRO A 672 40.16 16.34 -15.28
N GLU A 673 40.33 16.71 -14.00
CA GLU A 673 41.62 16.74 -13.30
C GLU A 673 41.85 15.50 -12.42
N GLY A 674 41.10 14.41 -12.66
CA GLY A 674 41.14 13.21 -11.83
C GLY A 674 40.40 13.33 -10.49
N GLU A 675 39.72 14.47 -10.26
CA GLU A 675 38.74 14.62 -9.18
C GLU A 675 37.54 13.67 -9.41
N PHE A 676 36.80 13.38 -8.35
CA PHE A 676 35.49 12.77 -8.46
C PHE A 676 34.46 13.43 -7.53
N TYR A 677 33.21 13.40 -7.97
CA TYR A 677 32.09 14.08 -7.35
C TYR A 677 31.13 13.01 -6.85
N VAL A 678 30.69 13.13 -5.60
CA VAL A 678 29.76 12.21 -4.97
C VAL A 678 28.51 12.97 -4.56
N SER A 679 27.36 12.58 -5.11
CA SER A 679 26.08 13.08 -4.65
C SER A 679 25.58 12.28 -3.46
N GLU A 680 24.86 12.94 -2.55
CA GLU A 680 24.19 12.28 -1.44
C GLU A 680 22.80 12.87 -1.16
N TYR A 681 21.96 12.11 -0.46
CA TYR A 681 20.66 12.59 0.02
C TYR A 681 20.39 12.24 1.50
N GLY A 682 19.26 12.72 2.02
CA GLY A 682 18.79 12.56 3.38
C GLY A 682 18.56 13.92 4.01
N THR A 683 19.40 14.30 4.97
CA THR A 683 19.36 15.61 5.63
C THR A 683 20.39 16.60 5.06
N ASN A 684 21.39 16.11 4.34
CA ASN A 684 22.50 16.93 3.82
C ASN A 684 22.27 17.42 2.38
N ASP A 685 21.57 16.64 1.55
CA ASP A 685 21.33 16.78 0.10
C ASP A 685 22.34 17.71 -0.61
N ARG A 686 23.54 17.16 -0.86
CA ARG A 686 24.71 17.91 -1.35
C ARG A 686 25.57 17.07 -2.29
N ILE A 687 26.52 17.73 -2.94
CA ILE A 687 27.59 17.11 -3.73
C ILE A 687 28.91 17.38 -3.03
N GLN A 688 29.72 16.34 -2.83
CA GLN A 688 31.07 16.44 -2.28
C GLN A 688 32.10 16.12 -3.37
N VAL A 689 33.19 16.88 -3.42
CA VAL A 689 34.26 16.71 -4.40
C VAL A 689 35.51 16.22 -3.71
N PHE A 690 36.17 15.25 -4.33
CA PHE A 690 37.38 14.60 -3.84
C PHE A 690 38.47 14.62 -4.92
N ASP A 691 39.73 14.57 -4.51
CA ASP A 691 40.84 14.31 -5.44
C ASP A 691 40.94 12.83 -5.83
N GLY A 692 41.86 12.50 -6.74
CA GLY A 692 42.07 11.13 -7.22
C GLY A 692 42.51 10.13 -6.13
N GLU A 693 42.99 10.61 -4.98
CA GLU A 693 43.34 9.80 -3.81
C GLU A 693 42.18 9.66 -2.81
N GLY A 694 41.06 10.34 -3.03
CA GLY A 694 39.88 10.31 -2.17
C GLY A 694 39.92 11.27 -0.99
N ARG A 695 40.76 12.31 -1.02
CA ARG A 695 40.76 13.38 -0.01
C ARG A 695 39.67 14.40 -0.37
N PHE A 696 38.89 14.80 0.63
CA PHE A 696 37.86 15.81 0.48
C PHE A 696 38.46 17.15 0.06
N LEU A 697 37.88 17.79 -0.97
CA LEU A 697 38.26 19.10 -1.47
C LEU A 697 37.23 20.16 -1.10
N ARG A 698 35.96 19.95 -1.47
CA ARG A 698 34.88 20.93 -1.29
C ARG A 698 33.51 20.27 -1.33
N THR A 699 32.47 21.04 -1.00
CA THR A 699 31.08 20.64 -1.17
C THR A 699 30.22 21.82 -1.62
N PHE A 700 29.14 21.54 -2.32
CA PHE A 700 28.11 22.51 -2.67
C PHE A 700 26.72 21.84 -2.63
N GLY A 701 25.67 22.65 -2.49
CA GLY A 701 24.31 22.17 -2.30
C GLY A 701 23.88 22.09 -0.84
N THR A 702 22.58 22.27 -0.61
CA THR A 702 21.91 22.04 0.68
C THR A 702 20.51 21.48 0.44
N SER A 703 19.88 20.90 1.45
CA SER A 703 18.50 20.38 1.36
C SER A 703 17.47 21.49 1.07
N GLY A 704 16.67 21.30 0.02
CA GLY A 704 15.54 22.17 -0.31
C GLY A 704 15.20 22.24 -1.81
N ARG A 705 14.47 23.29 -2.21
CA ARG A 705 13.93 23.48 -3.58
C ARG A 705 14.45 24.73 -4.28
N GLU A 706 15.06 25.64 -3.54
CA GLU A 706 15.54 26.92 -4.08
C GLU A 706 16.84 26.74 -4.89
N VAL A 707 17.35 27.85 -5.43
CA VAL A 707 18.65 27.88 -6.10
C VAL A 707 19.76 27.46 -5.14
N GLY A 708 20.66 26.59 -5.59
CA GLY A 708 21.71 26.01 -4.76
C GLY A 708 21.22 24.95 -3.77
N GLN A 709 19.95 24.54 -3.87
CA GLN A 709 19.38 23.47 -3.06
C GLN A 709 18.97 22.26 -3.89
N PHE A 710 19.05 21.09 -3.28
CA PHE A 710 18.67 19.82 -3.87
C PHE A 710 17.68 19.08 -2.97
N THR A 711 16.85 18.25 -3.59
CA THR A 711 16.14 17.19 -2.90
C THR A 711 16.47 15.89 -3.61
N ARG A 712 17.29 15.05 -2.99
CA ARG A 712 17.79 13.79 -3.56
C ARG A 712 18.47 13.93 -4.94
N PRO A 713 19.68 14.52 -5.00
CA PRO A 713 20.50 14.45 -6.21
C PRO A 713 20.92 12.98 -6.46
N GLN A 714 20.54 12.45 -7.62
CA GLN A 714 20.47 10.99 -7.82
C GLN A 714 21.44 10.46 -8.89
N ALA A 715 21.69 11.24 -9.94
CA ALA A 715 22.69 10.96 -10.95
C ALA A 715 23.35 12.26 -11.43
N MET A 716 24.57 12.15 -11.90
CA MET A 716 25.36 13.27 -12.40
C MET A 716 26.10 12.90 -13.69
N VAL A 717 26.21 13.85 -14.62
CA VAL A 717 27.03 13.69 -15.83
C VAL A 717 27.67 15.01 -16.22
N PHE A 718 28.93 14.99 -16.63
CA PHE A 718 29.62 16.17 -17.14
C PHE A 718 29.32 16.40 -18.62
N SER A 719 29.37 17.65 -19.07
CA SER A 719 29.50 18.00 -20.47
C SER A 719 30.80 17.43 -21.05
N SER A 720 30.88 17.26 -22.38
CA SER A 720 32.07 16.69 -23.04
C SER A 720 33.36 17.50 -22.80
N ASP A 721 33.24 18.79 -22.55
CA ASP A 721 34.35 19.69 -22.20
C ASP A 721 34.54 19.86 -20.68
N HIS A 722 33.76 19.14 -19.87
CA HIS A 722 33.71 19.20 -18.41
C HIS A 722 33.41 20.58 -17.79
N SER A 723 32.93 21.54 -18.58
CA SER A 723 32.60 22.89 -18.09
C SER A 723 31.29 22.91 -17.29
N GLU A 724 30.35 22.01 -17.61
CA GLU A 724 29.03 21.92 -16.99
C GLU A 724 28.80 20.54 -16.38
N LEU A 725 28.14 20.51 -15.23
CA LEU A 725 27.69 19.31 -14.55
C LEU A 725 26.17 19.31 -14.50
N PHE A 726 25.56 18.27 -15.09
CA PHE A 726 24.12 18.03 -15.06
C PHE A 726 23.80 17.13 -13.87
N ILE A 727 22.85 17.55 -13.04
CA ILE A 727 22.47 16.87 -11.81
C ILE A 727 20.98 16.56 -11.86
N ALA A 728 20.64 15.28 -11.78
CA ALA A 728 19.26 14.83 -11.61
C ALA A 728 18.81 15.11 -10.16
N ASP A 729 18.18 16.26 -9.96
CA ASP A 729 17.53 16.65 -8.70
C ASP A 729 16.16 15.96 -8.61
N SER A 730 16.21 14.64 -8.42
CA SER A 730 15.10 13.74 -8.73
C SER A 730 13.84 14.06 -7.98
N CYS A 731 13.97 14.46 -6.71
CA CYS A 731 12.80 14.74 -5.89
C CYS A 731 12.26 16.17 -6.07
N ASN A 732 13.02 17.07 -6.68
CA ASN A 732 12.48 18.33 -7.19
C ASN A 732 11.98 18.23 -8.63
N HIS A 733 12.07 17.04 -9.24
CA HIS A 733 11.54 16.75 -10.57
C HIS A 733 12.14 17.67 -11.64
N ARG A 734 13.45 17.93 -11.56
CA ARG A 734 14.19 18.81 -12.46
C ARG A 734 15.60 18.28 -12.70
N VAL A 735 16.24 18.75 -13.76
CA VAL A 735 17.69 18.62 -13.93
C VAL A 735 18.30 19.99 -13.68
N VAL A 736 19.26 20.04 -12.77
CA VAL A 736 20.01 21.25 -12.44
C VAL A 736 21.31 21.22 -13.21
N VAL A 737 21.69 22.35 -13.81
CA VAL A 737 23.00 22.50 -14.46
C VAL A 737 23.83 23.48 -13.66
N VAL A 738 25.01 23.05 -13.25
CA VAL A 738 26.02 23.86 -12.55
C VAL A 738 27.32 23.87 -13.33
N ASP A 739 28.22 24.80 -13.01
CA ASP A 739 29.62 24.68 -13.45
C ASP A 739 30.40 23.64 -12.60
N GLN A 740 31.63 23.35 -12.98
CA GLN A 740 32.55 22.46 -12.23
C GLN A 740 32.82 22.88 -10.77
N PHE A 741 32.50 24.11 -10.38
CA PHE A 741 32.64 24.62 -9.02
C PHE A 741 31.33 24.58 -8.22
N GLY A 742 30.22 24.16 -8.85
CA GLY A 742 28.89 24.08 -8.24
C GLY A 742 28.09 25.38 -8.33
N GLN A 743 28.50 26.35 -9.15
CA GLN A 743 27.72 27.56 -9.40
C GLN A 743 26.52 27.25 -10.29
N TRP A 744 25.35 27.72 -9.89
CA TRP A 744 24.10 27.47 -10.60
C TRP A 744 24.04 28.19 -11.94
N LEU A 745 23.85 27.44 -13.04
CA LEU A 745 23.74 27.99 -14.38
C LEU A 745 22.28 28.05 -14.83
N ARG A 746 21.60 26.90 -14.86
CA ARG A 746 20.21 26.79 -15.34
C ARG A 746 19.49 25.55 -14.79
N VAL A 747 18.21 25.45 -15.11
CA VAL A 747 17.36 24.30 -14.80
C VAL A 747 16.67 23.84 -16.07
N LEU A 748 16.67 22.53 -16.30
CA LEU A 748 15.92 21.90 -17.38
C LEU A 748 14.66 21.23 -16.79
N GLY A 749 13.55 21.37 -17.53
CA GLY A 749 12.25 20.79 -17.21
C GLY A 749 11.60 21.32 -15.93
N GLY A 750 11.06 20.40 -15.12
CA GLY A 750 10.29 20.71 -13.91
C GLY A 750 9.21 19.66 -13.64
N PRO A 751 8.50 19.74 -12.51
CA PRO A 751 7.51 18.73 -12.14
C PRO A 751 6.37 18.64 -13.15
N GLY A 752 6.06 17.43 -13.61
CA GLY A 752 4.98 17.14 -14.55
C GLY A 752 5.09 15.75 -15.17
N ARG A 753 4.09 15.33 -15.93
CA ARG A 753 4.09 14.06 -16.69
C ARG A 753 4.04 14.30 -18.20
N GLU A 754 3.73 15.52 -18.61
CA GLU A 754 3.80 16.03 -19.97
C GLU A 754 5.24 16.00 -20.50
N VAL A 755 5.40 15.96 -21.83
CA VAL A 755 6.71 16.01 -22.50
C VAL A 755 7.41 17.32 -22.13
N GLY A 756 8.71 17.27 -21.86
CA GLY A 756 9.49 18.41 -21.36
C GLY A 756 9.51 18.52 -19.82
N ARG A 757 8.69 17.73 -19.14
CA ARG A 757 8.55 17.74 -17.68
C ARG A 757 8.86 16.37 -17.12
N PHE A 758 9.13 16.32 -15.82
CA PHE A 758 9.66 15.13 -15.19
C PHE A 758 8.83 14.64 -14.01
N CYS A 759 8.77 13.31 -13.90
CA CYS A 759 8.36 12.63 -12.69
C CYS A 759 9.50 11.71 -12.24
N TYR A 760 10.35 12.23 -11.35
CA TYR A 760 11.52 11.53 -10.79
C TYR A 760 12.57 11.18 -11.87
N PRO A 761 13.28 12.18 -12.42
CA PRO A 761 14.41 11.92 -13.33
C PRO A 761 15.54 11.28 -12.52
N TYR A 762 15.95 10.05 -12.85
CA TYR A 762 16.88 9.27 -12.03
C TYR A 762 18.22 9.00 -12.72
N GLY A 763 18.19 8.47 -13.94
CA GLY A 763 19.41 8.24 -14.73
C GLY A 763 19.63 9.37 -15.73
N LEU A 764 20.89 9.76 -15.92
CA LEU A 764 21.33 10.73 -16.92
C LEU A 764 22.48 10.13 -17.72
N ASP A 765 22.52 10.42 -19.01
CA ASP A 765 23.76 10.28 -19.78
C ASP A 765 23.84 11.33 -20.87
N LEU A 766 25.06 11.73 -21.23
CA LEU A 766 25.32 12.67 -22.31
C LEU A 766 25.64 11.90 -23.58
N LEU A 767 24.91 12.18 -24.65
CA LEU A 767 25.12 11.56 -25.95
C LEU A 767 26.27 12.23 -26.71
N PRO A 768 26.88 11.54 -27.70
CA PRO A 768 28.00 12.08 -28.47
C PRO A 768 27.71 13.39 -29.22
N ASP A 769 26.43 13.70 -29.48
CA ASP A 769 25.99 14.94 -30.11
C ASP A 769 25.80 16.11 -29.12
N GLY A 770 26.08 15.88 -27.84
CA GLY A 770 25.91 16.87 -26.76
C GLY A 770 24.49 16.98 -26.21
N SER A 771 23.56 16.14 -26.65
CA SER A 771 22.20 16.07 -26.09
C SER A 771 22.16 15.20 -24.83
N LEU A 772 21.25 15.52 -23.92
CA LEU A 772 21.10 14.83 -22.63
C LEU A 772 19.98 13.79 -22.71
N LEU A 773 20.30 12.53 -22.42
CA LEU A 773 19.33 11.44 -22.28
C LEU A 773 18.94 11.27 -20.81
N ILE A 774 17.64 11.30 -20.54
CA ILE A 774 17.10 11.35 -19.18
C ILE A 774 16.16 10.18 -18.98
N CYS A 775 16.40 9.37 -17.96
CA CYS A 775 15.56 8.26 -17.55
C CYS A 775 14.59 8.67 -16.44
N GLU A 776 13.28 8.57 -16.69
CA GLU A 776 12.24 8.92 -15.73
C GLU A 776 11.63 7.71 -15.04
N TYR A 777 11.88 7.60 -13.73
CA TYR A 777 11.34 6.55 -12.88
C TYR A 777 9.80 6.57 -12.84
N GLY A 778 9.19 7.73 -12.60
CA GLY A 778 7.74 7.87 -12.36
C GLY A 778 6.88 7.95 -13.62
N SER A 779 7.49 8.29 -14.77
CA SER A 779 6.83 8.35 -16.07
C SER A 779 7.05 7.09 -16.90
N GLY A 780 8.04 6.24 -16.58
CA GLY A 780 8.33 5.02 -17.31
C GLY A 780 8.72 5.30 -18.77
N ARG A 781 9.52 6.35 -18.99
CA ARG A 781 9.97 6.80 -20.31
C ARG A 781 11.38 7.37 -20.24
N LEU A 782 11.99 7.58 -21.39
CA LEU A 782 13.20 8.36 -21.57
C LEU A 782 12.89 9.63 -22.36
N GLN A 783 13.61 10.71 -22.08
CA GLN A 783 13.57 11.93 -22.88
C GLN A 783 14.99 12.33 -23.28
N ARG A 784 15.20 12.60 -24.57
CA ARG A 784 16.41 13.21 -25.10
C ARG A 784 16.18 14.70 -25.25
N MET A 785 17.04 15.52 -24.68
CA MET A 785 16.86 16.96 -24.61
C MET A 785 18.10 17.72 -25.05
N ASP A 786 17.88 18.87 -25.67
CA ASP A 786 18.92 19.86 -25.88
C ASP A 786 19.39 20.42 -24.53
N THR A 787 20.70 20.41 -24.30
CA THR A 787 21.30 20.76 -23.00
C THR A 787 21.18 22.25 -22.68
N GLN A 788 21.06 23.12 -23.68
CA GLN A 788 21.07 24.58 -23.50
C GLN A 788 19.65 25.16 -23.37
N THR A 789 18.77 24.77 -24.27
CA THR A 789 17.39 25.25 -24.36
C THR A 789 16.42 24.43 -23.53
N GLY A 790 16.75 23.16 -23.22
CA GLY A 790 15.85 22.20 -22.59
C GLY A 790 14.74 21.70 -23.52
N ALA A 791 14.83 21.98 -24.82
CA ALA A 791 13.88 21.47 -25.80
C ALA A 791 13.97 19.94 -25.89
N VAL A 792 12.82 19.26 -25.88
CA VAL A 792 12.78 17.82 -26.11
C VAL A 792 13.00 17.54 -27.57
N LEU A 793 14.02 16.73 -27.84
CA LEU A 793 14.31 16.21 -29.17
C LEU A 793 13.48 14.96 -29.42
N GLU A 794 13.49 14.01 -28.47
CA GLU A 794 12.85 12.70 -28.65
C GLU A 794 12.34 12.12 -27.31
N VAL A 795 11.35 11.25 -27.41
CA VAL A 795 10.77 10.54 -26.26
C VAL A 795 10.65 9.05 -26.58
N TYR A 796 11.13 8.22 -25.65
CA TYR A 796 11.17 6.77 -25.79
C TYR A 796 10.45 6.07 -24.67
N GLY A 797 9.81 4.96 -25.00
CA GLY A 797 9.15 4.08 -24.06
C GLY A 797 7.81 4.61 -23.56
N SER A 798 7.11 3.69 -22.88
CA SER A 798 5.90 3.96 -22.13
C SER A 798 5.81 2.96 -20.99
N PRO A 799 5.00 3.23 -19.94
CA PRO A 799 4.81 2.27 -18.87
C PRO A 799 4.31 0.89 -19.35
N GLY A 800 4.98 -0.18 -18.94
CA GLY A 800 4.52 -1.54 -19.23
C GLY A 800 5.53 -2.65 -18.97
N PHE A 801 5.09 -3.89 -19.20
CA PHE A 801 5.87 -5.11 -18.99
C PHE A 801 6.59 -5.63 -20.24
N ARG A 802 6.06 -5.30 -21.43
CA ARG A 802 6.58 -5.80 -22.72
C ARG A 802 7.91 -5.15 -23.06
N LYS A 803 8.70 -5.80 -23.92
CA LYS A 803 9.92 -5.19 -24.50
C LYS A 803 9.55 -3.86 -25.17
N GLY A 804 10.47 -2.89 -25.14
CA GLY A 804 10.21 -1.53 -25.63
C GLY A 804 9.42 -0.63 -24.67
N ARG A 805 8.83 -1.20 -23.61
CA ARG A 805 8.19 -0.49 -22.51
C ARG A 805 9.03 -0.57 -21.23
N LEU A 806 8.75 0.32 -20.29
CA LEU A 806 9.52 0.44 -19.05
C LEU A 806 8.60 0.36 -17.82
N ARG A 807 9.11 -0.18 -16.73
CA ARG A 807 8.46 -0.17 -15.41
C ARG A 807 9.50 0.26 -14.40
N GLU A 808 9.31 1.44 -13.82
CA GLU A 808 10.24 1.97 -12.81
C GLU A 808 11.70 1.95 -13.27
N PRO A 809 12.03 2.45 -14.48
CA PRO A 809 13.40 2.42 -14.98
C PRO A 809 14.28 3.31 -14.11
N TRP A 810 15.53 2.88 -13.87
CA TRP A 810 16.38 3.52 -12.85
C TRP A 810 17.63 4.17 -13.43
N ALA A 811 18.23 3.54 -14.45
CA ALA A 811 19.48 4.00 -15.04
C ALA A 811 19.41 3.91 -16.56
N VAL A 812 20.17 4.81 -17.22
CA VAL A 812 20.37 4.82 -18.66
C VAL A 812 21.82 5.17 -18.92
N THR A 813 22.42 4.56 -19.93
CA THR A 813 23.75 4.94 -20.44
C THR A 813 23.84 4.68 -21.94
N ALA A 814 24.79 5.32 -22.61
CA ALA A 814 25.09 5.16 -24.01
C ALA A 814 26.55 4.76 -24.20
N HIS A 815 26.77 3.82 -25.11
CA HIS A 815 28.10 3.38 -25.51
C HIS A 815 28.07 2.85 -26.94
N ASP A 816 29.05 3.23 -27.75
CA ASP A 816 29.25 2.72 -29.13
C ASP A 816 27.96 2.72 -29.99
N GLY A 817 27.29 3.88 -30.07
CA GLY A 817 26.07 4.00 -30.87
C GLY A 817 24.86 3.24 -30.32
N ARG A 818 24.91 2.72 -29.09
CA ARG A 818 23.81 2.00 -28.44
C ARG A 818 23.37 2.69 -27.15
N ILE A 819 22.09 2.61 -26.84
CA ILE A 819 21.53 2.92 -25.52
C ILE A 819 21.36 1.64 -24.71
N LEU A 820 21.59 1.73 -23.41
CA LEU A 820 21.33 0.70 -22.43
C LEU A 820 20.43 1.28 -21.35
N VAL A 821 19.30 0.63 -21.10
CA VAL A 821 18.29 1.10 -20.16
C VAL A 821 18.03 0.03 -19.13
N LEU A 822 18.24 0.37 -17.86
CA LEU A 822 17.94 -0.50 -16.74
C LEU A 822 16.47 -0.36 -16.35
N ASP A 823 15.68 -1.34 -16.77
CA ASP A 823 14.26 -1.45 -16.50
C ASP A 823 14.02 -2.22 -15.19
N SER A 824 14.27 -1.55 -14.07
CA SER A 824 14.36 -2.17 -12.74
C SER A 824 13.10 -2.90 -12.30
N GLY A 825 11.91 -2.36 -12.58
CA GLY A 825 10.65 -2.99 -12.22
C GLY A 825 10.31 -4.24 -13.03
N ASN A 826 10.95 -4.43 -14.19
CA ASN A 826 10.91 -5.66 -14.98
C ASN A 826 12.17 -6.53 -14.82
N ALA A 827 13.12 -6.12 -13.97
CA ALA A 827 14.38 -6.82 -13.69
C ALA A 827 15.16 -7.22 -14.96
N ARG A 828 15.35 -6.27 -15.87
CA ARG A 828 16.05 -6.48 -17.15
C ARG A 828 16.80 -5.24 -17.60
N VAL A 829 17.76 -5.44 -18.51
CA VAL A 829 18.41 -4.38 -19.30
C VAL A 829 17.92 -4.48 -20.73
N GLN A 830 17.55 -3.35 -21.33
CA GLN A 830 17.19 -3.25 -22.74
C GLN A 830 18.28 -2.46 -23.46
N VAL A 831 18.79 -3.03 -24.56
CA VAL A 831 19.89 -2.49 -25.35
C VAL A 831 19.46 -2.40 -26.80
N GLY A 832 19.75 -1.28 -27.45
CA GLY A 832 19.50 -1.10 -28.88
C GLY A 832 20.18 0.16 -29.41
N PRO A 833 20.05 0.45 -30.72
CA PRO A 833 20.73 1.57 -31.36
C PRO A 833 20.26 2.90 -30.78
N LEU A 834 21.20 3.86 -30.71
CA LEU A 834 20.91 5.27 -30.60
C LEU A 834 20.19 5.69 -31.90
N PRO A 835 18.93 6.14 -31.83
CA PRO A 835 18.15 6.46 -33.03
C PRO A 835 18.63 7.69 -33.79
#